data_AF-A0A2G5TZW8-F1
#
_entry.id   AF-A0A2G5TZW8-F1
#
_cell.length_a   1.000
_cell.length_b   1.000
_cell.length_c   1.000
_cell.angle_alpha   90.00
_cell.angle_beta   90.00
_cell.angle_gamma   90.00
#
_symmetry.space_group_name_H-M   'P 1'
#
loop_
_entity.id
_entity.type
_entity.pdbx_description
1 polymer ?
#
loop_
_entity_poly.entity_id
_entity_poly.type
_entity_poly.pdbx_seq_one_letter_code
_entity_poly.pdbx_strand_id
1 'polypeptide(L)'
;MLQNLALLAFLAASVLAILPNHYHFKAKLNKAARLSTGNANVPVTTAYMVQNLDHYNGNASGTFIQRYYYTESYTLHQRTAFLYISVSGDFETSVITDDRNPVVKSAKQFGATVFSLEHRYYGQSKPNVANFDSNSLRYLNSFQAIQDIVAFIKYANKQFNMDPDVRWVLWGAGYGGVIAAEARKWNPDVVAGVIASSSPLTHVYDFWQFNDHVQMAISQEGGQLCYQKIMQGFTDIRQAMRTPEGRSNISDLFQLNPRLDQTNLTYNDIQTFYLAIMSPFQEMIQFNNDFNIDIGALCTTIDQSTWTPMQVIWQAYVYLSTTVTGSVQPMITSYQTIVSDLGNQSASSPNIDNRMWQYQMCTEFGWIPTTNNNEQGLFGAVIPTSLFLNMCFDIFPGANLDATTIRDLTIDYNNYYGSSYDYSGTNVVFTNGWYDPWSTLGKETTADFSVVAYVIPGASWASDMFPGNTNNTFIINAHRLMAENINIWVNGPKNPKTFVNTTIPWTRPAWGEFAIFEETTLKEEVEARFTAIGDDVPSKKTFPEPRFKKVFLGRPPHGFLPEPDYEIPADMPPGFEQGMFRQRENHFDNRNPDFFQQKFYKNTQWAQPGGPNFLMIGGEGPEGPRWVLNENLTWLTYAKKYGATVYILEHRFYGDSLVGQSNDNFNVLTSLQMLYDLAEFIKAVNIRTGTSAPWITFGGSYSGAMSAWMREVFPDLVIGAVASSGPVFAKTDFYEYLMVVEKSIRTYDKTCADRIQSGFSTMQTMFQTKEGRQNLSDIFQLQPPFGDNVTDTDQHYFFSNIYGNFQGAVQYSGDNTGSYANGYGIPDMCKFMTNDSNTPLNNIVKFNEYMTVFYNGGGNYTGTDNKYQDMIDSLIHAQESGPDSAASLLWTWQTCNEFGYFQSADSGNGIFGSPTPVK
;
A
#
# COMPACT_ATOMS: atom_id res chain seq x y z
N MET A 1 5.60 62.82 4.19
CA MET A 1 4.17 62.97 3.85
C MET A 1 3.94 62.16 2.58
N LEU A 2 3.01 61.20 2.61
CA LEU A 2 2.52 60.37 1.50
C LEU A 2 3.49 59.32 0.91
N GLN A 3 3.56 58.14 1.54
CA GLN A 3 3.54 56.81 0.90
C GLN A 3 3.51 55.71 1.97
N ASN A 4 2.47 55.75 2.81
CA ASN A 4 2.03 54.65 3.68
C ASN A 4 0.53 54.55 3.44
N LEU A 5 0.08 53.59 2.63
CA LEU A 5 -1.31 53.08 2.49
C LEU A 5 -1.40 52.22 1.20
N ALA A 6 -0.85 51.01 1.22
CA ALA A 6 -1.21 49.92 0.30
C ALA A 6 -0.56 48.58 0.74
N LEU A 7 -0.53 48.30 2.05
CA LEU A 7 0.05 47.08 2.60
C LEU A 7 -0.98 46.39 3.51
N LEU A 8 -2.14 46.07 2.96
CA LEU A 8 -3.20 45.28 3.58
C LEU A 8 -4.09 44.73 2.47
N ALA A 9 -4.36 43.42 2.55
CA ALA A 9 -5.10 42.57 1.61
C ALA A 9 -4.35 42.23 0.32
N PHE A 10 -3.74 41.04 0.27
CA PHE A 10 -3.75 40.10 -0.87
C PHE A 10 -2.94 38.85 -0.45
N LEU A 11 -3.65 37.88 0.13
CA LEU A 11 -3.19 36.56 0.59
C LEU A 11 -4.04 35.48 -0.11
N ALA A 12 -3.43 34.32 -0.38
CA ALA A 12 -3.92 33.06 -1.00
C ALA A 12 -3.33 32.81 -2.40
N ALA A 13 -2.92 31.61 -2.84
CA ALA A 13 -2.80 30.25 -2.27
C ALA A 13 -1.90 29.43 -3.25
N SER A 14 -1.18 28.36 -2.81
CA SER A 14 -0.46 27.44 -3.75
C SER A 14 0.18 26.14 -3.15
N VAL A 15 0.23 24.99 -3.87
CA VAL A 15 0.40 23.55 -3.46
C VAL A 15 1.52 23.12 -2.51
N LEU A 16 1.14 22.18 -1.63
CA LEU A 16 1.85 20.96 -1.19
C LEU A 16 0.80 19.97 -0.69
N ALA A 17 0.94 18.73 -1.13
CA ALA A 17 0.23 17.56 -0.66
C ALA A 17 1.16 16.84 0.30
N ILE A 18 0.63 16.34 1.43
CA ILE A 18 1.33 15.68 2.55
C ILE A 18 1.48 16.64 3.75
N LEU A 19 0.42 16.65 4.56
CA LEU A 19 0.36 17.03 5.98
C LEU A 19 0.06 18.49 6.34
N PRO A 20 -0.76 18.66 7.39
CA PRO A 20 -2.08 19.24 7.27
C PRO A 20 -2.05 20.51 6.45
N ASN A 21 -3.09 20.65 5.62
CA ASN A 21 -3.47 21.77 4.77
C ASN A 21 -3.57 23.17 5.47
N HIS A 22 -2.92 23.32 6.62
CA HIS A 22 -2.92 24.39 7.59
C HIS A 22 -1.56 25.08 7.80
N TYR A 23 -0.46 24.63 7.19
CA TYR A 23 0.83 25.29 7.44
C TYR A 23 0.90 26.72 6.91
N HIS A 24 1.23 27.65 7.82
CA HIS A 24 1.38 29.10 7.58
C HIS A 24 2.45 29.47 6.53
N PHE A 25 3.31 28.53 6.13
CA PHE A 25 4.48 28.74 5.28
C PHE A 25 4.21 28.56 3.78
N LYS A 26 3.06 27.95 3.43
CA LYS A 26 2.66 27.57 2.07
C LYS A 26 2.82 28.71 1.06
N ALA A 27 2.31 29.90 1.35
CA ALA A 27 2.42 31.06 0.43
C ALA A 27 3.86 31.56 0.20
N LYS A 28 4.80 31.24 1.09
CA LYS A 28 6.19 31.70 1.02
C LYS A 28 7.15 30.66 0.46
N LEU A 29 6.89 29.36 0.58
CA LEU A 29 7.56 28.34 -0.25
C LEU A 29 7.32 28.69 -1.73
N ASN A 30 6.07 28.90 -2.12
CA ASN A 30 5.73 29.32 -3.49
C ASN A 30 6.31 30.66 -3.93
N LYS A 31 6.60 31.58 -2.99
CA LYS A 31 7.29 32.84 -3.26
C LYS A 31 8.83 32.72 -3.25
N ALA A 32 9.38 31.72 -2.59
CA ALA A 32 10.81 31.49 -2.48
C ALA A 32 11.34 30.53 -3.56
N ALA A 33 10.50 29.68 -4.17
CA ALA A 33 10.77 29.02 -5.48
C ALA A 33 11.05 30.09 -6.57
N ARG A 34 10.62 31.33 -6.32
CA ARG A 34 10.77 32.51 -7.16
C ARG A 34 12.14 33.18 -7.02
N LEU A 35 13.24 32.41 -7.03
CA LEU A 35 14.41 32.92 -7.76
C LEU A 35 14.02 33.18 -9.22
N SER A 36 12.96 32.53 -9.72
CA SER A 36 12.24 32.87 -10.94
C SER A 36 11.53 34.22 -10.87
N THR A 37 12.19 35.28 -11.35
CA THR A 37 11.60 36.62 -11.47
C THR A 37 10.73 36.79 -12.73
N GLY A 38 10.52 35.71 -13.50
CA GLY A 38 10.07 35.80 -14.89
C GLY A 38 11.00 36.68 -15.72
N ASN A 39 10.78 36.72 -17.03
CA ASN A 39 11.37 37.76 -17.88
C ASN A 39 10.29 38.80 -18.15
N ALA A 40 10.38 39.96 -17.50
CA ALA A 40 9.40 41.05 -17.64
C ALA A 40 9.28 41.58 -19.08
N ASN A 41 10.25 41.29 -19.95
CA ASN A 41 10.21 41.66 -21.36
C ASN A 41 9.42 40.67 -22.24
N VAL A 42 8.98 39.54 -21.69
CA VAL A 42 8.15 38.57 -22.41
C VAL A 42 6.68 38.91 -22.14
N PRO A 43 5.93 39.43 -23.12
CA PRO A 43 4.51 39.70 -22.96
C PRO A 43 3.74 38.41 -22.70
N VAL A 44 2.94 38.40 -21.63
CA VAL A 44 2.03 37.31 -21.26
C VAL A 44 0.61 37.85 -21.22
N THR A 45 -0.30 37.13 -21.86
CA THR A 45 -1.73 37.46 -21.82
C THR A 45 -2.46 36.51 -20.89
N THR A 46 -3.29 37.06 -20.00
CA THR A 46 -4.26 36.28 -19.21
C THR A 46 -5.57 36.21 -19.98
N ALA A 47 -6.05 35.00 -20.22
CA ALA A 47 -7.27 34.74 -20.96
C ALA A 47 -8.12 33.66 -20.28
N TYR A 48 -9.34 33.51 -20.78
CA TYR A 48 -10.35 32.64 -20.20
C TYR A 48 -11.07 31.88 -21.30
N MET A 49 -11.42 30.63 -21.03
CA MET A 49 -12.27 29.81 -21.90
C MET A 49 -13.51 29.35 -21.14
N VAL A 50 -14.61 29.15 -21.87
CA VAL A 50 -15.79 28.46 -21.32
C VAL A 50 -15.54 26.96 -21.42
N GLN A 51 -15.65 26.26 -20.29
CA GLN A 51 -15.40 24.84 -20.16
C GLN A 51 -16.65 24.12 -19.66
N ASN A 52 -16.86 22.89 -20.11
CA ASN A 52 -17.94 22.05 -19.61
C ASN A 52 -17.66 21.62 -18.17
N LEU A 53 -18.68 21.69 -17.31
CA LEU A 53 -18.53 21.21 -15.94
C LEU A 53 -18.39 19.68 -15.92
N ASP A 54 -19.13 19.00 -16.79
CA ASP A 54 -19.16 17.55 -16.94
C ASP A 54 -18.99 17.15 -18.41
N HIS A 55 -17.89 16.47 -18.71
CA HIS A 55 -17.56 16.02 -20.07
C HIS A 55 -18.34 14.78 -20.51
N TYR A 56 -19.03 14.07 -19.61
CA TYR A 56 -19.82 12.88 -19.96
C TYR A 56 -21.27 13.22 -20.34
N ASN A 57 -21.86 14.24 -19.70
CA ASN A 57 -23.24 14.68 -19.95
C ASN A 57 -23.33 15.98 -20.76
N GLY A 58 -22.19 16.53 -21.22
CA GLY A 58 -22.12 17.77 -21.98
C GLY A 58 -22.71 18.97 -21.21
N ASN A 59 -23.34 19.91 -21.94
CA ASN A 59 -23.82 21.16 -21.36
C ASN A 59 -24.98 20.99 -20.35
N ALA A 60 -25.56 19.79 -20.22
CA ALA A 60 -26.68 19.54 -19.30
C ALA A 60 -26.30 19.80 -17.83
N SER A 61 -25.04 19.59 -17.47
CA SER A 61 -24.51 19.82 -16.12
C SER A 61 -23.99 21.26 -15.90
N GLY A 62 -24.03 22.11 -16.93
CA GLY A 62 -23.54 23.50 -16.88
C GLY A 62 -22.07 23.66 -17.33
N THR A 63 -21.57 24.88 -17.19
CA THR A 63 -20.22 25.30 -17.63
C THR A 63 -19.53 26.12 -16.55
N PHE A 64 -18.20 26.19 -16.58
CA PHE A 64 -17.40 27.11 -15.78
C PHE A 64 -16.40 27.86 -16.66
N ILE A 65 -15.80 28.92 -16.10
CA ILE A 65 -14.76 29.68 -16.78
C ILE A 65 -13.41 29.16 -16.32
N GLN A 66 -12.59 28.69 -17.26
CA GLN A 66 -11.25 28.19 -17.00
C GLN A 66 -10.22 29.22 -17.47
N ARG A 67 -9.27 29.57 -16.60
CA ARG A 67 -8.24 30.58 -16.81
C ARG A 67 -6.98 29.95 -17.40
N TYR A 68 -6.32 30.69 -18.30
CA TYR A 68 -5.03 30.29 -18.85
C TYR A 68 -4.14 31.50 -19.15
N TYR A 69 -2.83 31.27 -19.14
CA TYR A 69 -1.82 32.21 -19.63
C TYR A 69 -1.30 31.76 -20.98
N TYR A 70 -0.90 32.70 -21.83
CA TYR A 70 -0.15 32.36 -23.04
C TYR A 70 0.83 33.45 -23.45
N THR A 71 1.85 33.04 -24.21
CA THR A 71 2.78 33.92 -24.91
C THR A 71 3.15 33.36 -26.27
N GLU A 72 3.17 34.23 -27.27
CA GLU A 72 3.62 33.92 -28.65
C GLU A 72 5.07 34.37 -28.89
N SER A 73 5.76 34.89 -27.87
CA SER A 73 7.11 35.48 -28.00
C SER A 73 8.19 34.52 -28.48
N TYR A 74 7.97 33.21 -28.39
CA TYR A 74 8.89 32.17 -28.86
C TYR A 74 8.41 31.48 -30.13
N THR A 75 7.25 31.88 -30.67
CA THR A 75 6.63 31.21 -31.82
C THR A 75 7.40 31.51 -33.10
N LEU A 76 7.95 30.49 -33.74
CA LEU A 76 8.53 30.59 -35.09
C LEU A 76 7.50 30.22 -36.15
N HIS A 77 6.67 29.22 -35.86
CA HIS A 77 5.56 28.75 -36.69
C HIS A 77 4.46 28.17 -35.80
N GLN A 78 3.22 28.20 -36.27
CA GLN A 78 2.07 27.66 -35.54
C GLN A 78 1.96 26.13 -35.56
N ARG A 79 3.08 25.44 -35.82
CA ARG A 79 3.18 23.97 -35.91
C ARG A 79 3.66 23.30 -34.61
N THR A 80 4.12 24.06 -33.61
CA THR A 80 4.53 23.52 -32.30
C THR A 80 3.87 24.32 -31.18
N ALA A 81 3.27 23.64 -30.21
CA ALA A 81 2.63 24.25 -29.06
C ALA A 81 2.97 23.51 -27.79
N PHE A 82 3.33 24.25 -26.74
CA PHE A 82 3.59 23.71 -25.42
C PHE A 82 2.49 24.11 -24.46
N LEU A 83 2.01 23.15 -23.67
CA LEU A 83 1.02 23.39 -22.63
C LEU A 83 1.58 22.92 -21.29
N TYR A 84 1.83 23.87 -20.40
CA TYR A 84 2.11 23.58 -19.01
C TYR A 84 0.79 23.42 -18.24
N ILE A 85 0.64 22.28 -17.57
CA ILE A 85 -0.55 21.97 -16.79
C ILE A 85 -0.26 22.34 -15.35
N SER A 86 -0.87 23.44 -14.92
CA SER A 86 -0.76 23.92 -13.55
C SER A 86 -1.88 23.35 -12.71
N VAL A 87 -1.53 22.78 -11.58
CA VAL A 87 -2.44 22.36 -10.53
C VAL A 87 -2.54 23.46 -9.47
N SER A 88 -2.90 23.13 -8.24
CA SER A 88 -3.09 24.13 -7.21
C SER A 88 -1.81 24.95 -7.01
N GLY A 89 -1.81 26.23 -7.39
CA GLY A 89 -0.75 27.15 -7.00
C GLY A 89 0.56 27.25 -7.78
N ASP A 90 0.85 26.33 -8.68
CA ASP A 90 1.95 26.45 -9.64
C ASP A 90 1.53 27.22 -10.91
N PHE A 91 0.33 27.82 -10.89
CA PHE A 91 -0.20 28.67 -11.95
C PHE A 91 0.38 30.10 -11.88
N GLU A 92 1.61 30.26 -12.37
CA GLU A 92 2.36 31.51 -12.36
C GLU A 92 2.90 31.83 -13.76
N THR A 93 2.98 33.12 -14.11
CA THR A 93 3.50 33.55 -15.43
C THR A 93 4.99 33.27 -15.59
N SER A 94 5.72 33.05 -14.49
CA SER A 94 7.16 32.75 -14.49
C SER A 94 7.49 31.42 -15.17
N VAL A 95 6.59 30.43 -15.12
CA VAL A 95 6.77 29.11 -15.76
C VAL A 95 6.95 29.23 -17.27
N ILE A 96 6.31 30.24 -17.88
CA ILE A 96 6.34 30.47 -19.32
C ILE A 96 7.18 31.70 -19.72
N THR A 97 7.88 32.34 -18.77
CA THR A 97 8.69 33.53 -19.06
C THR A 97 10.13 33.46 -18.55
N ASP A 98 10.46 32.60 -17.59
CA ASP A 98 11.82 32.49 -17.08
C ASP A 98 12.72 31.69 -18.03
N ASP A 99 13.76 32.33 -18.53
CA ASP A 99 14.74 31.74 -19.46
C ASP A 99 15.52 30.55 -18.91
N ARG A 100 15.52 30.34 -17.58
CA ARG A 100 16.11 29.16 -16.94
C ARG A 100 15.17 27.96 -16.94
N ASN A 101 13.86 28.18 -17.03
CA ASN A 101 12.87 27.12 -17.01
C ASN A 101 13.00 26.24 -18.29
N PRO A 102 13.04 24.90 -18.16
CA PRO A 102 13.18 24.00 -19.31
C PRO A 102 12.04 24.12 -20.33
N VAL A 103 10.83 24.51 -19.91
CA VAL A 103 9.69 24.78 -20.81
C VAL A 103 10.06 25.92 -21.77
N VAL A 104 10.58 27.03 -21.22
CA VAL A 104 10.99 28.22 -21.99
C VAL A 104 12.22 27.94 -22.86
N LYS A 105 13.23 27.24 -22.33
CA LYS A 105 14.41 26.83 -23.10
C LYS A 105 14.01 26.01 -24.33
N SER A 106 13.15 25.01 -24.10
CA SER A 106 12.63 24.17 -25.17
C SER A 106 11.75 24.96 -26.13
N ALA A 107 10.92 25.89 -25.64
CA ALA A 107 10.04 26.70 -26.48
C ALA A 107 10.85 27.57 -27.45
N LYS A 108 11.94 28.19 -26.98
CA LYS A 108 12.89 28.93 -27.83
C LYS A 108 13.57 28.03 -28.85
N GLN A 109 13.94 26.81 -28.45
CA GLN A 109 14.62 25.85 -29.33
C GLN A 109 13.71 25.33 -30.45
N PHE A 110 12.44 25.03 -30.14
CA PHE A 110 11.49 24.42 -31.07
C PHE A 110 10.48 25.40 -31.67
N GLY A 111 10.60 26.69 -31.35
CA GLY A 111 9.77 27.75 -31.91
C GLY A 111 8.29 27.67 -31.52
N ALA A 112 8.00 27.30 -30.26
CA ALA A 112 6.65 26.94 -29.81
C ALA A 112 5.83 28.13 -29.32
N THR A 113 4.50 28.08 -29.54
CA THR A 113 3.55 28.88 -28.76
C THR A 113 3.36 28.24 -27.39
N VAL A 114 3.46 29.02 -26.31
CA VAL A 114 3.46 28.47 -24.95
C VAL A 114 2.20 28.89 -24.21
N PHE A 115 1.53 27.91 -23.62
CA PHE A 115 0.33 28.05 -22.81
C PHE A 115 0.59 27.50 -21.41
N SER A 116 -0.08 28.06 -20.41
CA SER A 116 -0.25 27.47 -19.09
C SER A 116 -1.73 27.47 -18.75
N LEU A 117 -2.28 26.32 -18.35
CA LEU A 117 -3.70 26.14 -18.08
C LEU A 117 -3.91 25.88 -16.58
N GLU A 118 -4.82 26.64 -15.96
CA GLU A 118 -5.19 26.45 -14.56
C GLU A 118 -6.17 25.29 -14.43
N HIS A 119 -5.88 24.36 -13.52
CA HIS A 119 -6.74 23.21 -13.25
C HIS A 119 -8.12 23.64 -12.72
N ARG A 120 -9.16 22.89 -13.10
CA ARG A 120 -10.54 23.06 -12.57
C ARG A 120 -10.55 23.10 -11.04
N TYR A 121 -11.44 23.89 -10.46
CA TYR A 121 -11.62 24.12 -9.02
C TYR A 121 -10.47 24.83 -8.30
N TYR A 122 -9.33 25.09 -8.93
CA TYR A 122 -8.20 25.80 -8.32
C TYR A 122 -8.10 27.25 -8.80
N GLY A 123 -7.52 28.11 -7.95
CA GLY A 123 -7.36 29.53 -8.24
C GLY A 123 -8.67 30.20 -8.68
N GLN A 124 -8.72 30.73 -9.91
CA GLN A 124 -9.92 31.39 -10.45
C GLN A 124 -10.76 30.48 -11.36
N SER A 125 -10.31 29.25 -11.63
CA SER A 125 -10.97 28.30 -12.53
C SER A 125 -12.02 27.44 -11.81
N LYS A 126 -12.97 28.11 -11.13
CA LYS A 126 -13.97 27.47 -10.27
C LYS A 126 -15.39 27.57 -10.85
N PRO A 127 -16.23 26.53 -10.70
CA PRO A 127 -17.66 26.65 -10.95
C PRO A 127 -18.29 27.72 -10.05
N ASN A 128 -19.27 28.46 -10.58
CA ASN A 128 -19.96 29.50 -9.82
C ASN A 128 -21.02 28.90 -8.87
N VAL A 129 -20.56 28.42 -7.72
CA VAL A 129 -21.41 27.84 -6.66
C VAL A 129 -21.23 28.62 -5.35
N ALA A 130 -22.30 28.68 -4.54
CA ALA A 130 -22.24 29.37 -3.25
C ALA A 130 -21.36 28.63 -2.24
N ASN A 131 -21.47 27.29 -2.21
CA ASN A 131 -20.73 26.41 -1.31
C ASN A 131 -20.16 25.21 -2.07
N PHE A 132 -18.93 24.82 -1.74
CA PHE A 132 -18.25 23.62 -2.24
C PHE A 132 -18.50 22.41 -1.32
N ASP A 133 -19.74 21.93 -1.36
CA ASP A 133 -20.16 20.67 -0.73
C ASP A 133 -19.81 19.43 -1.58
N SER A 134 -20.05 18.23 -1.06
CA SER A 134 -19.75 16.98 -1.78
C SER A 134 -20.48 16.85 -3.12
N ASN A 135 -21.66 17.47 -3.28
CA ASN A 135 -22.41 17.43 -4.53
C ASN A 135 -21.77 18.27 -5.63
N SER A 136 -21.31 19.47 -5.28
CA SER A 136 -20.61 20.36 -6.21
C SER A 136 -19.19 19.89 -6.52
N LEU A 137 -18.54 19.18 -5.57
CA LEU A 137 -17.18 18.65 -5.72
C LEU A 137 -17.10 17.37 -6.56
N ARG A 138 -18.21 16.68 -6.85
CA ARG A 138 -18.19 15.43 -7.64
C ARG A 138 -17.54 15.54 -9.03
N TYR A 139 -17.45 16.74 -9.59
CA TYR A 139 -16.78 16.99 -10.87
C TYR A 139 -15.30 17.40 -10.72
N LEU A 140 -14.78 17.44 -9.50
CA LEU A 140 -13.35 17.57 -9.20
C LEU A 140 -12.74 16.17 -9.12
N ASN A 141 -12.29 15.67 -10.27
CA ASN A 141 -11.55 14.41 -10.41
C ASN A 141 -10.63 14.50 -11.64
N SER A 142 -9.62 13.63 -11.71
CA SER A 142 -8.66 13.63 -12.82
C SER A 142 -9.30 13.40 -14.18
N PHE A 143 -10.33 12.56 -14.28
CA PHE A 143 -11.00 12.28 -15.56
C PHE A 143 -11.46 13.56 -16.24
N GLN A 144 -12.17 14.38 -15.48
CA GLN A 144 -12.71 15.62 -16.00
C GLN A 144 -11.61 16.64 -16.30
N ALA A 145 -10.53 16.67 -15.50
CA ALA A 145 -9.36 17.52 -15.75
C ALA A 145 -8.58 17.11 -17.01
N ILE A 146 -8.44 15.81 -17.28
CA ILE A 146 -7.85 15.28 -18.51
C ILE A 146 -8.67 15.73 -19.72
N GLN A 147 -10.01 15.67 -19.63
CA GLN A 147 -10.87 16.16 -20.70
C GLN A 147 -10.82 17.68 -20.87
N ASP A 148 -10.60 18.46 -19.80
CA ASP A 148 -10.36 19.90 -19.92
C ASP A 148 -9.14 20.21 -20.78
N ILE A 149 -8.05 19.48 -20.60
CA ILE A 149 -6.81 19.63 -21.39
C ILE A 149 -7.11 19.42 -22.88
N VAL A 150 -7.83 18.35 -23.22
CA VAL A 150 -8.18 18.03 -24.62
C VAL A 150 -9.12 19.08 -25.20
N ALA A 151 -10.10 19.55 -24.42
CA ALA A 151 -11.01 20.62 -24.83
C ALA A 151 -10.25 21.94 -25.05
N PHE A 152 -9.31 22.28 -24.16
CA PHE A 152 -8.45 23.46 -24.28
C PHE A 152 -7.61 23.39 -25.56
N ILE A 153 -6.96 22.26 -25.86
CA ILE A 153 -6.17 22.09 -27.08
C ILE A 153 -7.03 22.33 -28.33
N LYS A 154 -8.24 21.75 -28.38
CA LYS A 154 -9.18 21.95 -29.50
C LYS A 154 -9.61 23.41 -29.62
N TYR A 155 -9.86 24.09 -28.49
CA TYR A 155 -10.15 25.51 -28.45
C TYR A 155 -8.97 26.35 -28.96
N ALA A 156 -7.77 26.12 -28.43
CA ALA A 156 -6.56 26.84 -28.78
C ALA A 156 -6.21 26.66 -30.28
N ASN A 157 -6.36 25.46 -30.82
CA ASN A 157 -6.15 25.20 -32.24
C ASN A 157 -7.01 26.11 -33.14
N LYS A 158 -8.27 26.35 -32.74
CA LYS A 158 -9.17 27.24 -33.48
C LYS A 158 -8.87 28.72 -33.19
N GLN A 159 -8.75 29.06 -31.90
CA GLN A 159 -8.59 30.44 -31.45
C GLN A 159 -7.31 31.10 -31.95
N PHE A 160 -6.22 30.33 -32.00
CA PHE A 160 -4.90 30.80 -32.43
C PHE A 160 -4.57 30.40 -33.87
N ASN A 161 -5.53 29.82 -34.60
CA ASN A 161 -5.38 29.37 -35.99
C ASN A 161 -4.16 28.44 -36.17
N MET A 162 -3.99 27.48 -35.25
CA MET A 162 -2.83 26.60 -35.26
C MET A 162 -2.77 25.75 -36.54
N ASP A 163 -1.57 25.38 -36.96
CA ASP A 163 -1.36 24.53 -38.13
C ASP A 163 -2.15 23.20 -37.98
N PRO A 164 -2.80 22.67 -39.03
CA PRO A 164 -3.50 21.38 -38.95
C PRO A 164 -2.61 20.21 -38.47
N ASP A 165 -1.30 20.29 -38.71
CA ASP A 165 -0.28 19.33 -38.25
C ASP A 165 0.44 19.78 -36.96
N VAL A 166 -0.16 20.70 -36.19
CA VAL A 166 0.41 21.17 -34.91
C VAL A 166 0.75 20.01 -33.96
N ARG A 167 1.88 20.17 -33.27
CA ARG A 167 2.44 19.23 -32.30
C ARG A 167 2.35 19.81 -30.91
N TRP A 168 1.42 19.26 -30.13
CA TRP A 168 1.24 19.61 -28.73
C TRP A 168 2.14 18.76 -27.84
N VAL A 169 3.04 19.41 -27.10
CA VAL A 169 3.83 18.78 -26.03
C VAL A 169 3.33 19.30 -24.69
N LEU A 170 2.94 18.39 -23.82
CA LEU A 170 2.47 18.75 -22.49
C LEU A 170 3.62 18.70 -21.48
N TRP A 171 3.53 19.57 -20.48
CA TRP A 171 4.48 19.66 -19.38
C TRP A 171 3.72 19.69 -18.06
N GLY A 172 4.23 19.02 -17.05
CA GLY A 172 3.66 19.07 -15.71
C GLY A 172 4.60 18.49 -14.66
N ALA A 173 4.42 18.93 -13.41
CA ALA A 173 5.09 18.39 -12.24
C ALA A 173 4.06 17.86 -11.24
N GLY A 174 4.42 16.83 -10.46
CA GLY A 174 3.48 16.24 -9.49
C GLY A 174 2.20 15.74 -10.17
N TYR A 175 1.05 16.06 -9.59
CA TYR A 175 -0.26 15.76 -10.16
C TYR A 175 -0.46 16.36 -11.57
N GLY A 176 0.13 17.52 -11.87
CA GLY A 176 0.06 18.11 -13.21
C GLY A 176 0.71 17.22 -14.27
N GLY A 177 1.81 16.54 -13.92
CA GLY A 177 2.47 15.57 -14.79
C GLY A 177 1.70 14.26 -14.93
N VAL A 178 1.00 13.82 -13.89
CA VAL A 178 0.07 12.66 -13.94
C VAL A 178 -1.02 12.90 -14.99
N ILE A 179 -1.77 14.00 -14.90
CA ILE A 179 -2.85 14.29 -15.85
C ILE A 179 -2.33 14.62 -17.26
N ALA A 180 -1.10 15.14 -17.39
CA ALA A 180 -0.44 15.29 -18.68
C ALA A 180 -0.18 13.93 -19.35
N ALA A 181 0.42 13.00 -18.59
CA ALA A 181 0.74 11.66 -19.06
C ALA A 181 -0.53 10.88 -19.42
N GLU A 182 -1.59 11.00 -18.62
CA GLU A 182 -2.89 10.41 -18.92
C GLU A 182 -3.55 11.06 -20.14
N ALA A 183 -3.50 12.39 -20.30
CA ALA A 183 -4.03 13.05 -21.49
C ALA A 183 -3.39 12.53 -22.78
N ARG A 184 -2.08 12.28 -22.78
CA ARG A 184 -1.38 11.62 -23.89
C ARG A 184 -1.80 10.17 -24.08
N LYS A 185 -1.88 9.39 -23.00
CA LYS A 185 -2.31 7.99 -23.04
C LYS A 185 -3.68 7.84 -23.69
N TRP A 186 -4.65 8.69 -23.34
CA TRP A 186 -6.02 8.58 -23.83
C TRP A 186 -6.27 9.30 -25.16
N ASN A 187 -5.45 10.31 -25.51
CA ASN A 187 -5.66 11.13 -26.71
C ASN A 187 -4.36 11.31 -27.52
N PRO A 188 -3.75 10.21 -28.01
CA PRO A 188 -2.46 10.27 -28.69
C PRO A 188 -2.49 11.02 -30.04
N ASP A 189 -3.66 11.17 -30.65
CA ASP A 189 -3.83 11.96 -31.88
C ASP A 189 -3.77 13.47 -31.63
N VAL A 190 -4.08 13.88 -30.40
CA VAL A 190 -4.15 15.28 -29.98
C VAL A 190 -2.83 15.71 -29.34
N VAL A 191 -2.23 14.84 -28.52
CA VAL A 191 -1.03 15.13 -27.74
C VAL A 191 0.15 14.35 -28.33
N ALA A 192 1.20 15.03 -28.78
CA ALA A 192 2.35 14.40 -29.42
C ALA A 192 3.32 13.73 -28.43
N GLY A 193 3.47 14.30 -27.24
CA GLY A 193 4.28 13.74 -26.16
C GLY A 193 4.21 14.58 -24.88
N VAL A 194 4.82 14.07 -23.80
CA VAL A 194 4.70 14.64 -22.45
C VAL A 194 6.03 14.63 -21.72
N ILE A 195 6.32 15.73 -21.02
CA ILE A 195 7.33 15.77 -19.97
C ILE A 195 6.62 15.80 -18.61
N ALA A 196 6.80 14.74 -17.82
CA ALA A 196 6.17 14.52 -16.53
C ALA A 196 7.24 14.40 -15.44
N SER A 197 7.46 15.48 -14.68
CA SER A 197 8.44 15.49 -13.59
C SER A 197 7.79 15.14 -12.26
N SER A 198 8.44 14.29 -11.46
CA SER A 198 8.08 13.94 -10.09
C SER A 198 6.60 13.58 -9.96
N SER A 199 6.13 12.71 -10.86
CA SER A 199 4.70 12.46 -11.12
C SER A 199 4.26 11.12 -10.51
N PRO A 200 3.59 11.12 -9.34
CA PRO A 200 3.14 9.91 -8.67
C PRO A 200 1.94 9.30 -9.42
N LEU A 201 2.18 8.25 -10.21
CA LEU A 201 1.14 7.56 -11.00
C LEU A 201 0.33 6.57 -10.16
N THR A 202 0.98 5.92 -9.21
CA THR A 202 0.34 4.90 -8.36
C THR A 202 -0.55 5.56 -7.32
N HIS A 203 -1.81 5.16 -7.27
CA HIS A 203 -2.75 5.52 -6.21
C HIS A 203 -2.50 4.56 -5.04
N VAL A 204 -2.33 5.06 -3.82
CA VAL A 204 -1.97 4.21 -2.68
C VAL A 204 -2.71 4.70 -1.45
N TYR A 205 -3.43 3.81 -0.78
CA TYR A 205 -4.26 4.14 0.37
C TYR A 205 -3.45 4.41 1.65
N ASP A 206 -2.34 3.71 1.82
CA ASP A 206 -1.45 3.80 2.98
C ASP A 206 -0.01 3.93 2.47
N PHE A 207 0.54 5.15 2.56
CA PHE A 207 1.78 5.57 1.88
C PHE A 207 2.93 5.79 2.87
N TRP A 208 3.24 4.78 3.67
CA TRP A 208 4.33 4.85 4.64
C TRP A 208 5.71 5.00 3.99
N GLN A 209 5.88 4.51 2.75
CA GLN A 209 7.15 4.60 2.01
C GLN A 209 7.61 6.04 1.83
N PHE A 210 6.69 6.99 1.83
CA PHE A 210 7.01 8.42 1.83
C PHE A 210 7.96 8.76 2.99
N ASN A 211 7.64 8.32 4.20
CA ASN A 211 8.43 8.63 5.39
C ASN A 211 9.72 7.81 5.48
N ASP A 212 9.76 6.63 4.88
CA ASP A 212 10.99 5.84 4.74
C ASP A 212 11.98 6.52 3.80
N HIS A 213 11.47 7.13 2.74
CA HIS A 213 12.30 7.90 1.82
C HIS A 213 12.82 9.18 2.46
N VAL A 214 12.01 9.87 3.26
CA VAL A 214 12.45 11.02 4.08
C VAL A 214 13.55 10.60 5.05
N GLN A 215 13.37 9.46 5.72
CA GLN A 215 14.37 8.89 6.61
C GLN A 215 15.69 8.59 5.88
N MET A 216 15.60 7.96 4.70
CA MET A 216 16.76 7.66 3.86
C MET A 216 17.50 8.93 3.48
N ALA A 217 16.79 9.96 3.01
CA ALA A 217 17.39 11.22 2.58
C ALA A 217 18.11 11.95 3.74
N ILE A 218 17.51 12.00 4.93
CA ILE A 218 18.15 12.57 6.14
C ILE A 218 19.41 11.78 6.51
N SER A 219 19.37 10.46 6.43
CA SER A 219 20.53 9.62 6.74
C SER A 219 21.68 9.85 5.75
N GLN A 220 21.37 9.99 4.45
CA GLN A 220 22.38 10.11 3.39
C GLN A 220 22.98 11.51 3.32
N GLU A 221 22.16 12.55 3.38
CA GLU A 221 22.61 13.95 3.24
C GLU A 221 22.98 14.60 4.58
N GLY A 222 22.23 14.28 5.64
CA GLY A 222 22.42 14.88 6.96
C GLY A 222 23.51 14.24 7.82
N GLY A 223 23.90 13.01 7.48
CA GLY A 223 24.90 12.25 8.23
C GLY A 223 24.38 11.58 9.51
N GLN A 224 25.17 10.64 10.02
CA GLN A 224 24.75 9.71 11.08
C GLN A 224 24.43 10.40 12.41
N LEU A 225 25.17 11.45 12.80
CA LEU A 225 24.97 12.13 14.08
C LEU A 225 23.65 12.92 14.09
N CYS A 226 23.38 13.68 13.04
CA CYS A 226 22.12 14.39 12.84
C CYS A 226 20.94 13.41 12.87
N TYR A 227 21.04 12.32 12.09
CA TYR A 227 20.03 11.27 12.06
C TYR A 227 19.75 10.69 13.45
N GLN A 228 20.79 10.32 14.20
CA GLN A 228 20.65 9.76 15.55
C GLN A 228 20.03 10.75 16.53
N LYS A 229 20.39 12.04 16.46
CA LYS A 229 19.79 13.09 17.29
C LYS A 229 18.31 13.29 16.99
N ILE A 230 17.91 13.25 15.71
CA ILE A 230 16.49 13.33 15.30
C ILE A 230 15.73 12.11 15.80
N MET A 231 16.24 10.90 15.55
CA MET A 231 15.61 9.64 15.98
C MET A 231 15.42 9.58 17.50
N GLN A 232 16.45 9.97 18.25
CA GLN A 232 16.39 10.06 19.71
C GLN A 232 15.39 11.14 20.15
N GLY A 233 15.30 12.26 19.44
CA GLY A 233 14.34 13.33 19.73
C GLY A 233 12.89 12.87 19.62
N PHE A 234 12.54 12.14 18.56
CA PHE A 234 11.21 11.52 18.43
C PHE A 234 10.97 10.49 19.55
N THR A 235 11.97 9.67 19.87
CA THR A 235 11.89 8.69 20.97
C THR A 235 11.61 9.38 22.32
N ASP A 236 12.34 10.45 22.63
CA ASP A 236 12.19 11.21 23.87
C ASP A 236 10.80 11.86 23.97
N ILE A 237 10.29 12.41 22.87
CA ILE A 237 8.94 12.98 22.79
C ILE A 237 7.88 11.89 23.06
N ARG A 238 8.00 10.70 22.45
CA ARG A 238 7.07 9.59 22.71
C ARG A 238 7.07 9.18 24.18
N GLN A 239 8.24 9.12 24.82
CA GLN A 239 8.31 8.82 26.25
C GLN A 239 7.68 9.92 27.11
N ALA A 240 7.96 11.19 26.80
CA ALA A 240 7.38 12.32 27.53
C ALA A 240 5.85 12.40 27.38
N MET A 241 5.29 12.06 26.21
CA MET A 241 3.84 12.05 25.98
C MET A 241 3.07 11.10 26.92
N ARG A 242 3.73 10.10 27.52
CA ARG A 242 3.11 9.13 28.44
C ARG A 242 2.75 9.70 29.81
N THR A 243 3.26 10.88 30.17
CA THR A 243 3.04 11.50 31.50
C THR A 243 2.46 12.91 31.38
N PRO A 244 1.61 13.39 32.31
CA PRO A 244 1.14 14.77 32.33
C PRO A 244 2.28 15.79 32.37
N GLU A 245 3.32 15.54 33.17
CA GLU A 245 4.49 16.39 33.30
C GLU A 245 5.28 16.47 31.98
N GLY A 246 5.48 15.32 31.32
CA GLY A 246 6.12 15.27 30.01
C GLY A 246 5.32 16.00 28.93
N ARG A 247 3.99 15.87 28.92
CA ARG A 247 3.11 16.64 28.02
C ARG A 247 3.17 18.15 28.28
N SER A 248 3.32 18.57 29.54
CA SER A 248 3.54 19.97 29.89
C SER A 248 4.87 20.47 29.33
N ASN A 249 5.96 19.71 29.53
CA ASN A 249 7.28 20.07 29.03
C ASN A 249 7.31 20.19 27.49
N ILE A 250 6.64 19.28 26.78
CA ILE A 250 6.47 19.36 25.33
C ILE A 250 5.71 20.64 24.96
N SER A 251 4.60 20.92 25.63
CA SER A 251 3.77 22.09 25.35
C SER A 251 4.53 23.41 25.54
N ASP A 252 5.39 23.49 26.56
CA ASP A 252 6.27 24.63 26.79
C ASP A 252 7.34 24.76 25.71
N LEU A 253 8.02 23.66 25.35
CA LEU A 253 9.09 23.67 24.36
C LEU A 253 8.60 24.06 22.97
N PHE A 254 7.50 23.47 22.53
CA PHE A 254 6.91 23.69 21.20
C PHE A 254 5.94 24.89 21.17
N GLN A 255 5.75 25.56 22.30
CA GLN A 255 4.88 26.74 22.44
C GLN A 255 3.45 26.46 21.97
N LEU A 256 2.90 25.32 22.38
CA LEU A 256 1.62 24.80 21.88
C LEU A 256 0.43 25.56 22.47
N ASN A 257 -0.54 25.85 21.59
CA ASN A 257 -1.84 26.37 21.98
C ASN A 257 -2.94 25.76 21.08
N PRO A 258 -3.80 24.87 21.60
CA PRO A 258 -3.92 24.46 23.00
C PRO A 258 -2.75 23.60 23.49
N ARG A 259 -2.56 23.54 24.82
CA ARG A 259 -1.53 22.70 25.44
C ARG A 259 -1.97 21.23 25.55
N LEU A 260 -1.00 20.32 25.52
CA LEU A 260 -1.19 18.87 25.63
C LEU A 260 -1.45 18.38 27.06
N ASP A 261 -1.11 19.17 28.09
CA ASP A 261 -1.36 18.83 29.50
C ASP A 261 -2.72 19.32 30.02
N GLN A 262 -3.39 20.24 29.30
CA GLN A 262 -4.60 20.92 29.77
C GLN A 262 -5.91 20.38 29.16
N THR A 263 -5.85 19.31 28.35
CA THR A 263 -6.97 18.84 27.52
C THR A 263 -7.26 17.34 27.72
N ASN A 264 -8.53 16.94 27.55
CA ASN A 264 -8.89 15.55 27.22
C ASN A 264 -8.47 15.29 25.77
N LEU A 265 -7.18 15.05 25.55
CA LEU A 265 -6.64 14.80 24.22
C LEU A 265 -7.34 13.61 23.59
N THR A 266 -7.92 13.80 22.41
CA THR A 266 -8.35 12.67 21.59
C THR A 266 -7.13 12.02 20.97
N TYR A 267 -7.28 10.76 20.53
CA TYR A 267 -6.23 10.09 19.76
C TYR A 267 -5.84 10.91 18.52
N ASN A 268 -6.82 11.49 17.81
CA ASN A 268 -6.58 12.33 16.64
C ASN A 268 -5.77 13.60 16.97
N ASP A 269 -5.94 14.21 18.16
CA ASP A 269 -5.13 15.37 18.57
C ASP A 269 -3.66 15.00 18.78
N ILE A 270 -3.41 13.84 19.40
CA ILE A 270 -2.05 13.32 19.60
C ILE A 270 -1.38 13.05 18.25
N GLN A 271 -2.08 12.37 17.33
CA GLN A 271 -1.52 12.08 16.01
C GLN A 271 -1.35 13.34 15.16
N THR A 272 -2.23 14.33 15.31
CA THR A 272 -2.07 15.65 14.67
C THR A 272 -0.82 16.37 15.20
N PHE A 273 -0.50 16.25 16.49
CA PHE A 273 0.76 16.79 17.03
C PHE A 273 1.99 16.09 16.42
N TYR A 274 2.01 14.76 16.36
CA TYR A 274 3.12 14.03 15.72
C TYR A 274 3.28 14.42 14.25
N LEU A 275 2.15 14.55 13.54
CA LEU A 275 2.11 15.02 12.17
C LEU A 275 2.78 16.39 12.06
N ALA A 276 2.51 17.24 13.05
CA ALA A 276 2.93 18.61 13.03
C ALA A 276 4.44 18.80 13.23
N ILE A 277 5.07 17.87 13.96
CA ILE A 277 6.52 17.87 14.22
C ILE A 277 7.31 17.05 13.19
N MET A 278 6.65 16.15 12.45
CA MET A 278 7.24 15.41 11.33
C MET A 278 7.31 16.25 10.06
N SER A 279 6.30 17.08 9.81
CA SER A 279 6.20 17.85 8.56
C SER A 279 7.42 18.69 8.21
N PRO A 280 8.18 19.30 9.14
CA PRO A 280 9.34 20.08 8.74
C PRO A 280 10.38 19.24 8.01
N PHE A 281 10.58 18.00 8.44
CA PHE A 281 11.52 17.07 7.81
C PHE A 281 11.06 16.64 6.42
N GLN A 282 9.78 16.36 6.26
CA GLN A 282 9.18 15.99 4.98
C GLN A 282 9.31 17.12 3.96
N GLU A 283 8.95 18.33 4.37
CA GLU A 283 9.05 19.55 3.57
C GLU A 283 10.50 19.87 3.20
N MET A 284 11.43 19.75 4.15
CA MET A 284 12.85 20.00 3.87
C MET A 284 13.44 19.01 2.87
N ILE A 285 13.04 17.74 2.91
CA ILE A 285 13.50 16.75 1.93
C ILE A 285 12.88 17.01 0.56
N GLN A 286 11.57 17.30 0.51
CA GLN A 286 10.90 17.59 -0.75
C GLN A 286 11.52 18.79 -1.48
N PHE A 287 12.07 19.74 -0.72
CA PHE A 287 12.61 21.00 -1.21
C PHE A 287 14.11 21.19 -0.94
N ASN A 288 14.84 20.10 -0.72
CA ASN A 288 16.26 20.18 -0.41
C ASN A 288 17.04 20.83 -1.57
N ASN A 289 17.96 21.74 -1.24
CA ASN A 289 18.74 22.59 -2.15
C ASN A 289 17.93 23.63 -2.95
N ASP A 290 16.65 23.76 -2.66
CA ASP A 290 15.81 24.86 -3.11
C ASP A 290 15.49 25.78 -1.91
N PHE A 291 15.05 27.02 -2.13
CA PHE A 291 14.59 27.93 -1.06
C PHE A 291 15.59 28.29 0.06
N ASN A 292 16.91 28.09 -0.14
CA ASN A 292 17.92 28.08 0.94
C ASN A 292 17.63 27.06 2.06
N ILE A 293 16.75 26.09 1.77
CA ILE A 293 16.52 24.92 2.59
C ILE A 293 17.57 23.91 2.18
N ASP A 294 18.44 23.58 3.13
CA ASP A 294 19.54 22.66 2.92
C ASP A 294 19.60 21.74 4.14
N ILE A 295 19.31 20.47 3.91
CA ILE A 295 19.34 19.45 4.96
C ILE A 295 20.75 19.33 5.57
N GLY A 296 21.79 19.50 4.76
CA GLY A 296 23.18 19.54 5.21
C GLY A 296 23.44 20.74 6.10
N ALA A 297 22.88 21.91 5.81
CA ALA A 297 23.00 23.11 6.65
C ALA A 297 22.27 22.96 7.99
N LEU A 298 21.05 22.41 7.99
CA LEU A 298 20.33 22.08 9.22
C LEU A 298 21.12 21.06 10.04
N CYS A 299 21.57 19.97 9.42
CA CYS A 299 22.28 18.91 10.12
C CYS A 299 23.64 19.37 10.65
N THR A 300 24.35 20.23 9.92
CA THR A 300 25.56 20.89 10.43
C THR A 300 25.26 21.69 11.69
N THR A 301 24.13 22.42 11.71
CA THR A 301 23.69 23.19 12.89
C THR A 301 23.34 22.25 14.06
N ILE A 302 22.61 21.17 13.79
CA ILE A 302 22.24 20.16 14.79
C ILE A 302 23.49 19.51 15.39
N ASP A 303 24.46 19.12 14.55
CA ASP A 303 25.69 18.47 14.97
C ASP A 303 26.54 19.35 15.88
N GLN A 304 26.64 20.65 15.56
CA GLN A 304 27.40 21.64 16.34
C GLN A 304 26.66 22.16 17.59
N SER A 305 25.35 21.89 17.70
CA SER A 305 24.54 22.36 18.83
C SER A 305 24.76 21.56 20.11
N THR A 306 24.46 22.21 21.24
CA THR A 306 24.32 21.58 22.56
C THR A 306 22.87 21.24 22.90
N TRP A 307 21.98 21.25 21.90
CA TRP A 307 20.57 20.97 22.09
C TRP A 307 20.34 19.52 22.51
N THR A 308 19.38 19.32 23.41
CA THR A 308 18.85 17.98 23.70
C THR A 308 18.17 17.40 22.44
N PRO A 309 18.06 16.08 22.31
CA PRO A 309 17.37 15.47 21.16
C PRO A 309 15.95 16.00 20.95
N MET A 310 15.18 16.22 22.03
CA MET A 310 13.84 16.82 21.92
C MET A 310 13.87 18.28 21.42
N GLN A 311 14.87 19.08 21.81
CA GLN A 311 15.05 20.43 21.29
C GLN A 311 15.43 20.44 19.80
N VAL A 312 16.15 19.43 19.31
CA VAL A 312 16.48 19.32 17.88
C VAL A 312 15.22 19.31 17.01
N ILE A 313 14.17 18.60 17.43
CA ILE A 313 12.90 18.54 16.70
C ILE A 313 12.24 19.92 16.62
N TRP A 314 12.20 20.67 17.72
CA TRP A 314 11.69 22.04 17.72
C TRP A 314 12.55 22.97 16.84
N GLN A 315 13.87 22.81 16.85
CA GLN A 315 14.77 23.65 16.07
C GLN A 315 14.67 23.38 14.57
N ALA A 316 14.34 22.16 14.14
CA ALA A 316 14.01 21.88 12.74
C ALA A 316 12.78 22.69 12.28
N TYR A 317 11.73 22.75 13.12
CA TYR A 317 10.56 23.60 12.85
C TYR A 317 10.93 25.08 12.81
N VAL A 318 11.72 25.58 13.76
CA VAL A 318 12.21 26.97 13.79
C VAL A 318 13.02 27.29 12.54
N TYR A 319 13.94 26.42 12.14
CA TYR A 319 14.76 26.57 10.94
C TYR A 319 13.89 26.70 9.69
N LEU A 320 13.01 25.74 9.42
CA LEU A 320 12.13 25.80 8.26
C LEU A 320 11.22 27.04 8.32
N SER A 321 10.60 27.28 9.47
CA SER A 321 9.67 28.39 9.67
C SER A 321 10.32 29.74 9.40
N THR A 322 11.51 29.97 9.96
CA THR A 322 12.24 31.24 9.80
C THR A 322 12.85 31.39 8.42
N THR A 323 13.34 30.31 7.82
CA THR A 323 13.86 30.31 6.44
C THR A 323 12.77 30.72 5.46
N VAL A 324 11.56 30.16 5.64
CA VAL A 324 10.44 30.42 4.72
C VAL A 324 9.72 31.72 5.05
N THR A 325 9.46 32.05 6.33
CA THR A 325 8.68 33.24 6.71
C THR A 325 9.44 34.44 7.23
N GLY A 326 10.71 34.31 7.58
CA GLY A 326 11.45 35.35 8.29
C GLY A 326 11.11 35.44 9.79
N SER A 327 10.21 34.61 10.31
CA SER A 327 9.91 34.52 11.75
C SER A 327 9.39 33.12 12.14
N VAL A 328 9.27 32.84 13.43
CA VAL A 328 8.62 31.60 13.90
C VAL A 328 7.11 31.79 13.83
N GLN A 329 6.38 30.89 13.15
CA GLN A 329 4.90 30.90 13.15
C GLN A 329 4.34 29.85 14.13
N PRO A 330 3.12 30.04 14.66
CA PRO A 330 2.47 29.05 15.51
C PRO A 330 2.33 27.70 14.82
N MET A 331 2.55 26.61 15.56
CA MET A 331 2.33 25.25 15.07
C MET A 331 0.85 24.88 15.26
N ILE A 332 0.21 24.37 14.21
CA ILE A 332 -1.18 23.90 14.30
C ILE A 332 -1.16 22.41 14.64
N THR A 333 -1.59 22.09 15.85
CA THR A 333 -1.59 20.73 16.41
C THR A 333 -2.99 20.22 16.77
N SER A 334 -4.02 21.05 16.59
CA SER A 334 -5.41 20.74 16.92
C SER A 334 -6.12 20.08 15.73
N TYR A 335 -6.63 18.87 15.94
CA TYR A 335 -7.40 18.15 14.92
C TYR A 335 -8.65 18.94 14.51
N GLN A 336 -9.38 19.46 15.49
CA GLN A 336 -10.62 20.20 15.26
C GLN A 336 -10.39 21.50 14.47
N THR A 337 -9.22 22.13 14.62
CA THR A 337 -8.85 23.32 13.84
C THR A 337 -8.72 22.97 12.37
N ILE A 338 -8.04 21.87 12.04
CA ILE A 338 -7.90 21.38 10.66
C ILE A 338 -9.28 21.05 10.07
N VAL A 339 -10.11 20.31 10.81
CA VAL A 339 -11.47 19.96 10.37
C VAL A 339 -12.33 21.21 10.15
N SER A 340 -12.28 22.19 11.05
CA SER A 340 -13.05 23.43 10.92
C SER A 340 -12.66 24.22 9.67
N ASP A 341 -11.36 24.39 9.46
CA ASP A 341 -10.87 25.25 8.41
C ASP A 341 -11.02 24.64 7.01
N LEU A 342 -10.81 23.32 6.88
CA LEU A 342 -11.04 22.60 5.63
C LEU A 342 -12.51 22.23 5.44
N GLY A 343 -13.28 22.14 6.52
CA GLY A 343 -14.73 21.95 6.52
C GLY A 343 -15.50 23.19 6.05
N ASN A 344 -14.86 24.36 6.01
CA ASN A 344 -15.47 25.59 5.51
C ASN A 344 -15.73 25.51 4.00
N GLN A 345 -17.00 25.35 3.64
CA GLN A 345 -17.45 25.17 2.26
C GLN A 345 -17.56 26.47 1.47
N SER A 346 -17.40 27.64 2.10
CA SER A 346 -17.55 28.93 1.43
C SER A 346 -16.54 29.08 0.29
N ALA A 347 -16.99 29.54 -0.87
CA ALA A 347 -16.11 29.88 -2.00
C ALA A 347 -15.07 30.96 -1.66
N SER A 348 -15.32 31.76 -0.62
CA SER A 348 -14.40 32.79 -0.11
C SER A 348 -13.47 32.32 1.01
N SER A 349 -13.51 31.03 1.38
CA SER A 349 -12.64 30.48 2.42
C SER A 349 -11.16 30.67 2.05
N PRO A 350 -10.30 31.13 2.98
CA PRO A 350 -8.86 31.25 2.72
C PRO A 350 -8.17 29.90 2.46
N ASN A 351 -8.80 28.80 2.89
CA ASN A 351 -8.28 27.43 2.74
C ASN A 351 -9.00 26.65 1.62
N ILE A 352 -9.71 27.34 0.71
CA ILE A 352 -10.58 26.68 -0.26
C ILE A 352 -9.83 25.74 -1.20
N ASP A 353 -8.66 26.15 -1.70
CA ASP A 353 -7.82 25.30 -2.56
C ASP A 353 -7.28 24.09 -1.80
N ASN A 354 -7.08 24.21 -0.49
CA ASN A 354 -6.64 23.10 0.35
C ASN A 354 -7.77 22.09 0.57
N ARG A 355 -9.01 22.57 0.72
CA ARG A 355 -10.21 21.73 0.73
C ARG A 355 -10.36 20.96 -0.59
N MET A 356 -10.11 21.60 -1.73
CA MET A 356 -10.16 20.93 -3.05
C MET A 356 -9.14 19.79 -3.12
N TRP A 357 -7.91 20.04 -2.66
CA TRP A 357 -6.88 19.02 -2.63
C TRP A 357 -7.25 17.86 -1.68
N GLN A 358 -7.71 18.18 -0.47
CA GLN A 358 -8.16 17.17 0.49
C GLN A 358 -9.28 16.31 -0.10
N TYR A 359 -10.19 16.89 -0.89
CA TYR A 359 -11.25 16.13 -1.54
C TYR A 359 -10.69 15.08 -2.50
N GLN A 360 -9.76 15.44 -3.38
CA GLN A 360 -9.15 14.48 -4.32
C GLN A 360 -8.35 13.39 -3.59
N MET A 361 -7.66 13.73 -2.49
CA MET A 361 -7.00 12.75 -1.65
C MET A 361 -7.99 11.73 -1.08
N CYS A 362 -9.18 12.20 -0.66
CA CYS A 362 -10.22 11.37 -0.07
C CYS A 362 -11.08 10.59 -1.08
N THR A 363 -11.13 10.99 -2.36
CA THR A 363 -12.04 10.40 -3.35
C THR A 363 -11.34 9.75 -4.54
N GLU A 364 -10.03 9.90 -4.64
CA GLU A 364 -9.28 9.44 -5.81
C GLU A 364 -7.93 8.84 -5.41
N PHE A 365 -7.02 9.64 -4.87
CA PHE A 365 -5.60 9.26 -4.79
C PHE A 365 -5.24 8.37 -3.62
N GLY A 366 -5.85 8.63 -2.46
CA GLY A 366 -5.56 7.93 -1.22
C GLY A 366 -4.17 8.19 -0.63
N TRP A 367 -3.28 8.98 -1.26
CA TRP A 367 -1.85 9.20 -0.94
C TRP A 367 -1.56 9.63 0.51
N ILE A 368 -1.84 8.78 1.49
CA ILE A 368 -1.87 9.11 2.91
C ILE A 368 -0.49 8.78 3.51
N PRO A 369 0.34 9.79 3.84
CA PRO A 369 1.72 9.59 4.29
C PRO A 369 1.77 9.18 5.77
N THR A 370 1.64 7.89 6.02
CA THR A 370 1.72 7.26 7.35
C THR A 370 3.15 6.95 7.77
N THR A 371 3.34 6.49 9.00
CA THR A 371 4.63 5.92 9.44
C THR A 371 4.64 4.41 9.19
N ASN A 372 5.79 3.82 8.83
CA ASN A 372 5.97 2.39 8.54
C ASN A 372 5.91 1.46 9.77
N ASN A 373 5.30 1.91 10.87
CA ASN A 373 5.19 1.24 12.17
C ASN A 373 6.47 0.67 12.79
N ASN A 374 7.63 0.98 12.21
CA ASN A 374 8.90 0.70 12.81
C ASN A 374 9.12 1.65 13.99
N GLU A 375 8.88 1.18 15.21
CA GLU A 375 9.10 1.94 16.45
C GLU A 375 10.55 2.41 16.63
N GLN A 376 11.51 1.69 16.04
CA GLN A 376 12.93 2.06 16.04
C GLN A 376 13.32 2.96 14.85
N GLY A 377 12.39 3.22 13.93
CA GLY A 377 12.57 4.15 12.83
C GLY A 377 12.68 5.59 13.30
N LEU A 378 13.08 6.47 12.38
CA LEU A 378 13.37 7.88 12.65
C LEU A 378 12.22 8.61 13.33
N PHE A 379 10.99 8.39 12.86
CA PHE A 379 9.77 9.01 13.41
C PHE A 379 9.05 8.09 14.43
N GLY A 380 9.26 6.77 14.33
CA GLY A 380 8.49 5.75 15.03
C GLY A 380 7.11 5.48 14.44
N ALA A 381 6.36 4.60 15.10
CA ALA A 381 4.99 4.20 14.73
C ALA A 381 3.95 5.18 15.30
N VAL A 382 3.81 6.37 14.72
CA VAL A 382 2.98 7.43 15.30
C VAL A 382 1.91 7.99 14.37
N ILE A 383 2.02 7.87 13.05
CA ILE A 383 1.00 8.38 12.13
C ILE A 383 0.24 7.23 11.48
N PRO A 384 -0.96 6.89 11.99
CA PRO A 384 -1.82 5.88 11.40
C PRO A 384 -2.61 6.41 10.21
N THR A 385 -3.04 5.52 9.32
CA THR A 385 -3.96 5.87 8.21
C THR A 385 -5.27 6.44 8.77
N SER A 386 -5.68 6.00 9.97
CA SER A 386 -6.90 6.41 10.65
C SER A 386 -7.07 7.92 10.79
N LEU A 387 -5.98 8.64 11.03
CA LEU A 387 -6.01 10.09 11.21
C LEU A 387 -6.63 10.78 9.98
N PHE A 388 -6.21 10.37 8.79
CA PHE A 388 -6.59 10.98 7.53
C PHE A 388 -7.97 10.55 7.06
N LEU A 389 -8.32 9.28 7.27
CA LEU A 389 -9.65 8.77 7.00
C LEU A 389 -10.69 9.52 7.85
N ASN A 390 -10.41 9.69 9.13
CA ASN A 390 -11.24 10.50 10.01
C ASN A 390 -11.36 11.95 9.49
N MET A 391 -10.24 12.58 9.06
CA MET A 391 -10.30 13.89 8.41
C MET A 391 -11.22 13.89 7.18
N CYS A 392 -11.13 12.87 6.32
CA CYS A 392 -12.00 12.75 5.15
C CYS A 392 -13.48 12.69 5.53
N PHE A 393 -13.84 11.89 6.53
CA PHE A 393 -15.22 11.74 6.98
C PHE A 393 -15.76 13.04 7.59
N ASP A 394 -14.95 13.70 8.42
CA ASP A 394 -15.37 14.89 9.15
C ASP A 394 -15.40 16.15 8.26
N ILE A 395 -14.55 16.22 7.22
CA ILE A 395 -14.51 17.35 6.27
C ILE A 395 -15.57 17.22 5.16
N PHE A 396 -15.94 15.98 4.78
CA PHE A 396 -16.86 15.67 3.68
C PHE A 396 -18.01 14.71 4.07
N PRO A 397 -18.82 15.03 5.10
CA PRO A 397 -19.87 14.13 5.59
C PRO A 397 -20.94 13.78 4.53
N GLY A 398 -21.12 14.63 3.51
CA GLY A 398 -22.07 14.40 2.41
C GLY A 398 -21.53 13.55 1.25
N ALA A 399 -20.26 13.10 1.31
CA ALA A 399 -19.65 12.29 0.26
C ALA A 399 -19.89 10.78 0.46
N ASN A 400 -20.50 10.37 1.57
CA ASN A 400 -20.71 8.96 1.94
C ASN A 400 -19.43 8.13 1.89
N LEU A 401 -18.31 8.73 2.33
CA LEU A 401 -17.03 8.05 2.40
C LEU A 401 -16.96 7.21 3.67
N ASP A 402 -16.42 6.01 3.52
CA ASP A 402 -15.90 5.20 4.62
C ASP A 402 -14.53 4.63 4.22
N ALA A 403 -13.85 3.97 5.15
CA ALA A 403 -12.52 3.42 4.92
C ALA A 403 -12.50 2.45 3.72
N THR A 404 -13.58 1.69 3.51
CA THR A 404 -13.70 0.70 2.42
C THR A 404 -13.86 1.39 1.09
N THR A 405 -14.69 2.42 1.03
CA THR A 405 -14.98 3.20 -0.17
C THR A 405 -13.72 3.91 -0.66
N ILE A 406 -12.96 4.55 0.25
CA ILE A 406 -11.70 5.22 -0.12
C ILE A 406 -10.70 4.21 -0.68
N ARG A 407 -10.55 3.05 -0.04
CA ARG A 407 -9.69 1.96 -0.53
C ARG A 407 -10.13 1.46 -1.91
N ASP A 408 -11.40 1.12 -2.05
CA ASP A 408 -11.94 0.56 -3.30
C ASP A 408 -11.75 1.56 -4.45
N LEU A 409 -11.94 2.86 -4.20
CA LEU A 409 -11.62 3.91 -5.16
C LEU A 409 -10.15 3.87 -5.57
N THR A 410 -9.19 3.83 -4.62
CA THR A 410 -7.76 3.76 -4.98
C THR A 410 -7.40 2.54 -5.84
N ILE A 411 -8.02 1.38 -5.56
CA ILE A 411 -7.84 0.16 -6.35
C ILE A 411 -8.46 0.33 -7.74
N ASP A 412 -9.68 0.84 -7.83
CA ASP A 412 -10.40 1.07 -9.08
C ASP A 412 -9.64 2.06 -9.99
N TYR A 413 -9.08 3.13 -9.42
CA TYR A 413 -8.27 4.08 -10.16
C TYR A 413 -6.97 3.47 -10.67
N ASN A 414 -6.26 2.65 -9.88
CA ASN A 414 -5.10 1.90 -10.36
C ASN A 414 -5.47 0.89 -11.45
N ASN A 415 -6.60 0.19 -11.32
CA ASN A 415 -7.08 -0.73 -12.35
C ASN A 415 -7.44 0.01 -13.66
N TYR A 416 -7.97 1.22 -13.53
CA TYR A 416 -8.38 2.03 -14.67
C TYR A 416 -7.19 2.71 -15.38
N TYR A 417 -6.35 3.42 -14.63
CA TYR A 417 -5.22 4.18 -15.18
C TYR A 417 -3.94 3.35 -15.33
N GLY A 418 -3.83 2.22 -14.64
CA GLY A 418 -2.56 1.53 -14.43
C GLY A 418 -1.76 2.19 -13.31
N SER A 419 -0.92 1.41 -12.64
CA SER A 419 0.06 1.91 -11.67
C SER A 419 1.31 2.44 -12.37
N SER A 420 2.30 2.93 -11.60
CA SER A 420 3.63 3.19 -12.15
C SER A 420 4.27 1.95 -12.77
N TYR A 421 3.96 0.74 -12.30
CA TYR A 421 4.48 -0.50 -12.90
C TYR A 421 3.84 -0.77 -14.27
N ASP A 422 2.51 -0.57 -14.37
CA ASP A 422 1.69 -0.96 -15.52
C ASP A 422 1.26 0.21 -16.42
N TYR A 423 1.95 1.36 -16.32
CA TYR A 423 1.67 2.52 -17.17
C TYR A 423 1.71 2.15 -18.67
N SER A 424 0.60 2.36 -19.37
CA SER A 424 0.37 1.87 -20.74
C SER A 424 0.40 2.96 -21.83
N GLY A 425 0.81 4.19 -21.48
CA GLY A 425 0.95 5.30 -22.41
C GLY A 425 2.27 5.26 -23.19
N THR A 426 2.41 6.14 -24.18
CA THR A 426 3.60 6.24 -25.05
C THR A 426 4.04 7.69 -25.21
N ASN A 427 5.30 7.91 -25.61
CA ASN A 427 5.89 9.24 -25.81
C ASN A 427 5.85 10.11 -24.54
N VAL A 428 6.40 9.58 -23.44
CA VAL A 428 6.47 10.29 -22.16
C VAL A 428 7.88 10.22 -21.60
N VAL A 429 8.40 11.35 -21.14
CA VAL A 429 9.61 11.41 -20.31
C VAL A 429 9.17 11.60 -18.88
N PHE A 430 9.36 10.58 -18.06
CA PHE A 430 9.22 10.62 -16.61
C PHE A 430 10.59 10.90 -15.98
N THR A 431 10.67 11.99 -15.21
CA THR A 431 11.83 12.28 -14.36
C THR A 431 11.41 12.25 -12.90
N ASN A 432 12.26 11.74 -12.01
CA ASN A 432 12.01 11.76 -10.56
C ASN A 432 13.29 12.17 -9.83
N GLY A 433 13.17 12.87 -8.70
CA GLY A 433 14.32 13.15 -7.84
C GLY A 433 14.70 11.93 -7.01
N TRP A 434 16.00 11.69 -6.80
CA TRP A 434 16.47 10.62 -5.92
C TRP A 434 16.02 10.79 -4.46
N TYR A 435 15.95 12.03 -3.96
CA TYR A 435 15.48 12.34 -2.62
C TYR A 435 13.98 12.67 -2.56
N ASP A 436 13.31 12.76 -3.71
CA ASP A 436 11.87 13.01 -3.76
C ASP A 436 11.10 11.80 -3.23
N PRO A 437 10.40 11.90 -2.09
CA PRO A 437 9.67 10.76 -1.57
C PRO A 437 8.49 10.33 -2.47
N TRP A 438 8.00 11.22 -3.34
CA TRP A 438 6.95 10.89 -4.31
C TRP A 438 7.42 9.97 -5.43
N SER A 439 8.73 9.88 -5.66
CA SER A 439 9.34 9.02 -6.68
C SER A 439 8.91 7.55 -6.54
N THR A 440 8.63 7.10 -5.31
CA THR A 440 8.14 5.74 -5.01
C THR A 440 6.84 5.40 -5.73
N LEU A 441 5.99 6.41 -6.01
CA LEU A 441 4.74 6.24 -6.75
C LEU A 441 4.90 6.60 -8.24
N GLY A 442 6.06 7.08 -8.65
CA GLY A 442 6.37 7.51 -10.01
C GLY A 442 6.96 6.39 -10.87
N LYS A 443 7.16 6.69 -12.17
CA LYS A 443 7.79 5.77 -13.13
C LYS A 443 9.32 5.91 -13.07
N GLU A 444 10.00 4.96 -12.42
CA GLU A 444 11.47 4.96 -12.31
C GLU A 444 12.16 4.06 -13.35
N THR A 445 11.44 3.04 -13.85
CA THR A 445 11.95 2.12 -14.87
C THR A 445 10.86 1.79 -15.89
N THR A 446 11.27 1.37 -17.10
CA THR A 446 10.35 1.04 -18.19
C THR A 446 10.99 0.06 -19.18
N ALA A 447 10.17 -0.81 -19.76
CA ALA A 447 10.55 -1.66 -20.89
C ALA A 447 10.05 -1.12 -22.24
N ASP A 448 9.19 -0.08 -22.24
CA ASP A 448 8.72 0.57 -23.46
C ASP A 448 9.78 1.55 -23.98
N PHE A 449 10.08 1.48 -25.28
CA PHE A 449 11.13 2.28 -25.91
C PHE A 449 10.78 3.77 -26.09
N SER A 450 9.48 4.11 -26.06
CA SER A 450 8.96 5.47 -26.23
C SER A 450 8.67 6.17 -24.89
N VAL A 451 8.75 5.42 -23.79
CA VAL A 451 8.70 5.95 -22.43
C VAL A 451 10.13 6.03 -21.92
N VAL A 452 10.54 7.19 -21.44
CA VAL A 452 11.86 7.40 -20.85
C VAL A 452 11.66 7.63 -19.36
N ALA A 453 12.34 6.85 -18.53
CA ALA A 453 12.36 7.05 -17.08
C ALA A 453 13.78 7.43 -16.65
N TYR A 454 13.93 8.50 -15.87
CA TYR A 454 15.22 8.96 -15.38
C TYR A 454 15.12 9.49 -13.94
N VAL A 455 15.72 8.76 -13.01
CA VAL A 455 15.87 9.21 -11.62
C VAL A 455 17.13 10.07 -11.52
N ILE A 456 16.99 11.31 -11.04
CA ILE A 456 18.02 12.33 -11.01
C ILE A 456 18.77 12.24 -9.67
N PRO A 457 20.06 11.81 -9.66
CA PRO A 457 20.83 11.71 -8.43
C PRO A 457 20.94 13.04 -7.68
N GLY A 458 20.72 13.00 -6.37
CA GLY A 458 20.82 14.16 -5.49
C GLY A 458 19.72 15.22 -5.65
N ALA A 459 18.74 14.99 -6.53
CA ALA A 459 17.63 15.91 -6.74
C ALA A 459 16.42 15.58 -5.85
N SER A 460 15.67 16.62 -5.52
CA SER A 460 14.44 16.54 -4.73
C SER A 460 13.23 16.63 -5.67
N TRP A 461 12.06 17.03 -5.15
CA TRP A 461 10.86 17.15 -5.95
C TRP A 461 11.01 18.20 -7.05
N ALA A 462 10.79 17.78 -8.28
CA ALA A 462 10.75 18.61 -9.49
C ALA A 462 11.92 19.59 -9.67
N SER A 463 13.10 19.27 -9.11
CA SER A 463 14.30 20.14 -9.20
C SER A 463 14.76 20.38 -10.65
N ASP A 464 14.32 19.55 -11.59
CA ASP A 464 14.55 19.72 -13.02
C ASP A 464 13.59 20.72 -13.69
N MET A 465 12.43 21.01 -13.11
CA MET A 465 11.42 21.92 -13.68
C MET A 465 11.60 23.39 -13.27
N PHE A 466 12.27 23.63 -12.15
CA PHE A 466 12.41 24.97 -11.59
C PHE A 466 13.87 25.46 -11.67
N PRO A 467 14.13 26.79 -11.63
CA PRO A 467 15.47 27.33 -11.74
C PRO A 467 16.33 27.04 -10.49
N GLY A 468 16.85 25.83 -10.38
CA GLY A 468 17.83 25.37 -9.38
C GLY A 468 19.28 25.42 -9.89
N ASN A 469 20.16 24.60 -9.31
CA ASN A 469 21.59 24.54 -9.67
C ASN A 469 21.82 24.12 -11.14
N THR A 470 21.94 25.11 -12.04
CA THR A 470 22.12 24.90 -13.49
C THR A 470 23.46 24.25 -13.86
N ASN A 471 24.37 24.06 -12.90
CA ASN A 471 25.64 23.37 -13.10
C ASN A 471 25.59 21.89 -12.68
N ASN A 472 24.45 21.40 -12.16
CA ASN A 472 24.27 19.99 -11.84
C ASN A 472 24.20 19.17 -13.14
N THR A 473 25.20 18.32 -13.37
CA THR A 473 25.32 17.49 -14.58
C THR A 473 24.15 16.52 -14.75
N PHE A 474 23.55 16.03 -13.65
CA PHE A 474 22.40 15.14 -13.71
C PHE A 474 21.13 15.86 -14.15
N ILE A 475 20.91 17.10 -13.71
CA ILE A 475 19.80 17.95 -14.18
C ILE A 475 20.00 18.32 -15.66
N ILE A 476 21.24 18.65 -16.07
CA ILE A 476 21.57 18.90 -17.48
C ILE A 476 21.24 17.68 -18.34
N ASN A 477 21.54 16.47 -17.85
CA ASN A 477 21.17 15.22 -18.55
C ASN A 477 19.65 15.04 -18.66
N ALA A 478 18.88 15.35 -17.60
CA ALA A 478 17.42 15.33 -17.66
C ALA A 478 16.90 16.29 -18.74
N HIS A 479 17.38 17.54 -18.78
CA HIS A 479 17.00 18.52 -19.81
C HIS A 479 17.37 18.07 -21.23
N ARG A 480 18.54 17.43 -21.39
CA ARG A 480 18.96 16.85 -22.67
C ARG A 480 17.99 15.76 -23.13
N LEU A 481 17.61 14.83 -22.25
CA LEU A 481 16.66 13.77 -22.56
C LEU A 481 15.28 14.34 -22.95
N MET A 482 14.80 15.38 -22.24
CA MET A 482 13.56 16.08 -22.60
C MET A 482 13.67 16.66 -24.02
N ALA A 483 14.72 17.41 -24.32
CA ALA A 483 14.89 18.05 -25.62
C ALA A 483 15.03 17.03 -26.78
N GLU A 484 15.78 15.93 -26.57
CA GLU A 484 15.93 14.86 -27.55
C GLU A 484 14.58 14.19 -27.89
N ASN A 485 13.76 13.92 -26.87
CA ASN A 485 12.44 13.33 -27.07
C ASN A 485 11.45 14.31 -27.71
N ILE A 486 11.45 15.58 -27.29
CA ILE A 486 10.64 16.62 -27.93
C ILE A 486 10.99 16.75 -29.41
N ASN A 487 12.27 16.70 -29.77
CA ASN A 487 12.70 16.72 -31.16
C ASN A 487 12.09 15.56 -31.95
N ILE A 488 12.05 14.35 -31.38
CA ILE A 488 11.41 13.18 -32.00
C ILE A 488 9.91 13.42 -32.19
N TRP A 489 9.20 13.95 -31.18
CA TRP A 489 7.74 14.11 -31.23
C TRP A 489 7.28 15.25 -32.15
N VAL A 490 8.06 16.33 -32.21
CA VAL A 490 7.76 17.52 -33.01
C VAL A 490 8.12 17.30 -34.48
N ASN A 491 9.24 16.63 -34.76
CA ASN A 491 9.74 16.45 -36.14
C ASN A 491 9.41 15.07 -36.74
N GLY A 492 9.02 14.10 -35.92
CA GLY A 492 8.64 12.76 -36.35
C GLY A 492 7.19 12.65 -36.84
N PRO A 493 6.79 11.47 -37.37
CA PRO A 493 5.40 11.20 -37.73
C PRO A 493 4.50 11.26 -36.49
N LYS A 494 3.22 11.64 -36.65
CA LYS A 494 2.21 11.50 -35.57
C LYS A 494 2.21 10.05 -35.12
N ASN A 495 2.28 9.79 -33.81
CA ASN A 495 2.15 8.45 -33.25
C ASN A 495 0.75 8.28 -32.63
N PRO A 496 -0.22 7.73 -33.38
CA PRO A 496 -1.59 7.55 -32.93
C PRO A 496 -1.76 6.35 -31.98
N LYS A 497 -0.71 5.55 -31.75
CA LYS A 497 -0.83 4.29 -30.99
C LYS A 497 -1.02 4.55 -29.49
N THR A 498 -2.09 4.01 -28.93
CA THR A 498 -2.22 3.60 -27.53
C THR A 498 -1.88 2.10 -27.42
N PHE A 499 -1.25 1.62 -26.33
CA PHE A 499 -0.99 0.18 -26.16
C PHE A 499 -2.21 -0.60 -25.67
N VAL A 500 -3.34 0.08 -25.42
CA VAL A 500 -4.57 -0.55 -24.94
C VAL A 500 -5.35 -1.12 -26.11
N ASN A 501 -4.87 -2.23 -26.68
CA ASN A 501 -5.71 -3.16 -27.42
C ASN A 501 -5.73 -4.50 -26.67
N THR A 502 -6.64 -4.60 -25.71
CA THR A 502 -6.85 -5.71 -24.77
C THR A 502 -7.44 -6.98 -25.39
N THR A 503 -7.33 -7.19 -26.72
CA THR A 503 -7.79 -8.43 -27.37
C THR A 503 -6.70 -9.49 -27.54
N ILE A 504 -5.46 -9.23 -27.12
CA ILE A 504 -4.40 -10.24 -27.16
C ILE A 504 -3.86 -10.42 -25.74
N PRO A 505 -4.13 -11.55 -25.07
CA PRO A 505 -3.49 -11.89 -23.81
C PRO A 505 -1.97 -11.81 -23.99
N TRP A 506 -1.28 -11.25 -23.00
CA TRP A 506 0.16 -11.34 -22.88
C TRP A 506 0.61 -12.79 -23.12
N THR A 507 1.41 -13.02 -24.16
CA THR A 507 2.12 -14.28 -24.35
C THR A 507 3.55 -14.09 -23.89
N ARG A 508 3.91 -14.83 -22.84
CA ARG A 508 5.27 -14.93 -22.31
C ARG A 508 6.26 -15.28 -23.44
N PRO A 509 7.46 -14.67 -23.50
CA PRO A 509 8.53 -15.15 -24.38
C PRO A 509 8.86 -16.61 -24.05
N ALA A 510 9.16 -17.43 -25.06
CA ALA A 510 9.57 -18.81 -24.85
C ALA A 510 10.84 -18.87 -23.98
N TRP A 511 10.71 -19.37 -22.75
CA TRP A 511 11.84 -19.75 -21.92
C TRP A 511 12.40 -21.08 -22.45
N GLY A 512 13.73 -21.15 -22.55
CA GLY A 512 14.47 -22.13 -23.35
C GLY A 512 13.99 -23.58 -23.24
N GLU A 513 13.91 -24.21 -24.41
CA GLU A 513 13.64 -25.63 -24.60
C GLU A 513 14.61 -26.50 -23.79
N PHE A 514 14.06 -27.37 -22.95
CA PHE A 514 14.82 -28.50 -22.41
C PHE A 514 14.85 -29.62 -23.44
N ALA A 515 16.06 -30.17 -23.66
CA ALA A 515 16.37 -31.19 -24.65
C ALA A 515 15.52 -32.46 -24.49
N ILE A 516 15.09 -33.01 -25.63
CA ILE A 516 14.37 -34.28 -25.75
C ILE A 516 15.40 -35.41 -25.56
N PHE A 517 15.22 -36.22 -24.53
CA PHE A 517 15.92 -37.50 -24.33
C PHE A 517 15.05 -38.67 -24.82
N GLU A 518 15.67 -39.81 -25.12
CA GLU A 518 14.98 -41.04 -25.54
C GLU A 518 13.95 -41.52 -24.50
N GLU A 519 12.74 -41.85 -24.97
CA GLU A 519 11.53 -42.06 -24.16
C GLU A 519 11.60 -43.26 -23.19
N THR A 520 12.41 -44.28 -23.53
CA THR A 520 12.54 -45.53 -22.74
C THR A 520 13.46 -45.39 -21.53
N THR A 521 14.58 -44.67 -21.64
CA THR A 521 15.50 -44.37 -20.53
C THR A 521 14.86 -43.40 -19.54
N LEU A 522 14.06 -42.46 -20.05
CA LEU A 522 13.34 -41.48 -19.24
C LEU A 522 12.32 -42.12 -18.28
N LYS A 523 11.65 -43.21 -18.69
CA LYS A 523 10.63 -43.87 -17.87
C LYS A 523 11.21 -44.61 -16.66
N GLU A 524 12.34 -45.31 -16.84
CA GLU A 524 13.03 -46.00 -15.74
C GLU A 524 13.60 -45.00 -14.72
N GLU A 525 14.18 -43.90 -15.21
CA GLU A 525 14.67 -42.80 -14.37
C GLU A 525 13.54 -42.13 -13.58
N VAL A 526 12.37 -41.94 -14.21
CA VAL A 526 11.18 -41.38 -13.56
C VAL A 526 10.61 -42.35 -12.52
N GLU A 527 10.52 -43.65 -12.81
CA GLU A 527 10.00 -44.64 -11.84
C GLU A 527 10.88 -44.68 -10.58
N ALA A 528 12.21 -44.56 -10.74
CA ALA A 528 13.16 -44.51 -9.63
C ALA A 528 12.99 -43.27 -8.72
N ARG A 529 12.14 -42.30 -9.09
CA ARG A 529 11.79 -41.15 -8.24
C ARG A 529 10.64 -41.43 -7.30
N PHE A 530 9.83 -42.45 -7.54
CA PHE A 530 8.70 -42.80 -6.67
C PHE A 530 9.10 -43.91 -5.70
N THR A 531 8.92 -43.70 -4.40
CA THR A 531 9.27 -44.67 -3.36
C THR A 531 8.17 -44.79 -2.31
N ALA A 532 8.17 -45.87 -1.54
CA ALA A 532 7.28 -46.01 -0.38
C ALA A 532 7.74 -45.08 0.75
N ILE A 533 6.82 -44.73 1.65
CA ILE A 533 7.15 -43.88 2.81
C ILE A 533 8.10 -44.62 3.77
N GLY A 534 9.26 -44.00 4.05
CA GLY A 534 10.30 -44.53 4.93
C GLY A 534 9.93 -44.51 6.41
N ASP A 535 10.80 -45.03 7.27
CA ASP A 535 10.63 -45.01 8.74
C ASP A 535 11.20 -43.74 9.39
N ASP A 536 11.94 -42.93 8.64
CA ASP A 536 12.65 -41.74 9.07
C ASP A 536 11.83 -40.43 8.97
N VAL A 537 10.58 -40.51 8.50
CA VAL A 537 9.67 -39.37 8.35
C VAL A 537 9.10 -38.87 9.71
N PRO A 538 8.84 -37.56 9.87
CA PRO A 538 8.23 -36.95 11.06
C PRO A 538 6.96 -37.62 11.58
N SER A 539 6.01 -38.00 10.71
CA SER A 539 4.72 -38.56 11.11
C SER A 539 4.80 -39.88 11.88
N LYS A 540 5.95 -40.56 11.86
CA LYS A 540 6.22 -41.78 12.64
C LYS A 540 6.96 -41.53 13.96
N LYS A 541 7.34 -40.29 14.28
CA LYS A 541 8.11 -39.92 15.48
C LYS A 541 7.20 -39.40 16.59
N THR A 542 7.62 -39.60 17.83
CA THR A 542 6.97 -38.99 19.01
C THR A 542 7.68 -37.69 19.37
N PHE A 543 6.92 -36.62 19.56
CA PHE A 543 7.45 -35.31 19.92
C PHE A 543 7.10 -34.97 21.37
N PRO A 544 7.92 -34.16 22.06
CA PRO A 544 7.54 -33.62 23.37
C PRO A 544 6.28 -32.76 23.23
N GLU A 545 5.45 -32.73 24.27
CA GLU A 545 4.36 -31.76 24.33
C GLU A 545 4.94 -30.35 24.20
N PRO A 546 4.42 -29.52 23.28
CA PRO A 546 4.89 -28.15 23.13
C PRO A 546 4.74 -27.42 24.47
N ARG A 547 5.82 -26.73 24.89
CA ARG A 547 5.82 -25.94 26.14
C ARG A 547 4.74 -24.85 26.12
N PHE A 548 4.43 -24.32 24.93
CA PHE A 548 3.33 -23.39 24.72
C PHE A 548 2.13 -24.10 24.16
N LYS A 549 1.07 -24.09 24.97
CA LYS A 549 -0.22 -24.63 24.62
C LYS A 549 -1.06 -23.46 24.07
N LYS A 550 -1.15 -23.41 22.73
CA LYS A 550 -2.44 -23.40 21.99
C LYS A 550 -2.92 -22.14 21.24
N VAL A 551 -2.31 -20.94 21.30
CA VAL A 551 -2.78 -19.82 20.45
C VAL A 551 -1.67 -18.81 20.05
N PHE A 552 -1.35 -18.68 18.76
CA PHE A 552 -0.49 -17.66 18.14
C PHE A 552 -1.33 -16.53 17.54
N LEU A 553 -1.28 -15.32 18.12
CA LEU A 553 -2.09 -14.16 17.67
C LEU A 553 -3.59 -14.49 17.51
N GLY A 554 -4.17 -15.21 18.48
CA GLY A 554 -5.56 -15.69 18.36
C GLY A 554 -5.78 -16.94 17.49
N ARG A 555 -4.73 -17.69 17.08
CA ARG A 555 -4.82 -18.84 16.16
C ARG A 555 -4.13 -20.13 16.66
N PRO A 556 -4.64 -21.34 16.41
CA PRO A 556 -3.95 -22.57 16.78
C PRO A 556 -2.67 -22.81 15.92
N PRO A 557 -1.64 -23.53 16.44
CA PRO A 557 -0.36 -23.73 15.74
C PRO A 557 -0.43 -24.52 14.43
N HIS A 558 -1.45 -25.36 14.26
CA HIS A 558 -1.64 -26.27 13.12
C HIS A 558 -2.43 -25.64 11.96
N GLY A 559 -2.61 -24.31 11.97
CA GLY A 559 -3.58 -23.67 11.09
C GLY A 559 -5.02 -24.03 11.47
N PHE A 560 -6.00 -23.49 10.74
CA PHE A 560 -7.41 -23.57 11.12
C PHE A 560 -8.24 -24.60 10.34
N LEU A 561 -7.66 -25.27 9.34
CA LEU A 561 -8.34 -26.35 8.62
C LEU A 561 -8.01 -27.66 9.34
N PRO A 562 -8.88 -28.18 10.23
CA PRO A 562 -8.68 -29.50 10.78
C PRO A 562 -8.69 -30.52 9.63
N GLU A 563 -8.02 -31.65 9.83
CA GLU A 563 -8.21 -32.76 8.91
C GLU A 563 -9.71 -33.09 8.78
N PRO A 564 -10.18 -33.46 7.57
CA PRO A 564 -11.58 -33.80 7.36
C PRO A 564 -12.05 -34.87 8.36
N ASP A 565 -13.22 -34.68 8.98
CA ASP A 565 -13.78 -35.71 9.87
C ASP A 565 -14.12 -36.97 9.06
N TYR A 566 -13.25 -37.97 9.19
CA TYR A 566 -13.32 -39.21 8.43
C TYR A 566 -12.60 -40.33 9.18
N GLU A 567 -13.32 -41.42 9.43
CA GLU A 567 -12.75 -42.65 9.95
C GLU A 567 -12.03 -43.39 8.81
N ILE A 568 -10.71 -43.54 8.95
CA ILE A 568 -9.91 -44.27 7.97
C ILE A 568 -10.33 -45.75 8.01
N PRO A 569 -10.74 -46.35 6.87
CA PRO A 569 -11.10 -47.76 6.81
C PRO A 569 -9.94 -48.66 7.26
N ALA A 570 -10.28 -49.80 7.87
CA ALA A 570 -9.28 -50.79 8.29
C ALA A 570 -8.45 -51.34 7.11
N ASP A 571 -9.08 -51.47 5.94
CA ASP A 571 -8.45 -51.85 4.68
C ASP A 571 -8.51 -50.67 3.69
N MET A 572 -7.36 -50.23 3.19
CA MET A 572 -7.30 -49.13 2.22
C MET A 572 -7.96 -49.50 0.88
N PRO A 573 -8.71 -48.58 0.23
CA PRO A 573 -9.45 -48.91 -0.97
C PRO A 573 -8.52 -49.24 -2.14
N PRO A 574 -8.96 -50.11 -3.08
CA PRO A 574 -8.20 -50.39 -4.30
C PRO A 574 -7.88 -49.12 -5.08
N GLY A 575 -6.60 -48.91 -5.39
CA GLY A 575 -6.13 -47.72 -6.11
C GLY A 575 -5.63 -46.59 -5.21
N PHE A 576 -5.72 -46.72 -3.89
CA PHE A 576 -5.02 -45.85 -2.95
C PHE A 576 -3.51 -46.14 -2.94
N GLU A 577 -2.70 -45.09 -3.03
CA GLU A 577 -1.24 -45.13 -2.99
C GLU A 577 -0.75 -43.97 -2.11
N GLN A 578 0.14 -44.27 -1.15
CA GLN A 578 0.89 -43.29 -0.37
C GLN A 578 2.38 -43.51 -0.65
N GLY A 579 3.12 -42.44 -0.93
CA GLY A 579 4.54 -42.56 -1.23
C GLY A 579 5.30 -41.24 -1.14
N MET A 580 6.57 -41.30 -1.50
CA MET A 580 7.48 -40.16 -1.63
C MET A 580 7.90 -40.00 -3.09
N PHE A 581 8.02 -38.75 -3.52
CA PHE A 581 8.55 -38.35 -4.82
C PHE A 581 9.88 -37.63 -4.62
N ARG A 582 10.96 -38.16 -5.18
CA ARG A 582 12.29 -37.55 -5.12
C ARG A 582 12.31 -36.28 -5.96
N GLN A 583 12.42 -35.11 -5.33
CA GLN A 583 12.30 -33.78 -5.91
C GLN A 583 13.61 -33.00 -5.82
N ARG A 584 13.89 -32.08 -6.74
CA ARG A 584 15.06 -31.19 -6.65
C ARG A 584 14.88 -30.20 -5.52
N GLU A 585 15.93 -29.95 -4.74
CA GLU A 585 15.85 -28.90 -3.71
C GLU A 585 15.73 -27.50 -4.33
N ASN A 586 16.46 -27.25 -5.43
CA ASN A 586 16.46 -25.97 -6.13
C ASN A 586 16.30 -26.13 -7.65
N HIS A 587 15.20 -25.62 -8.20
CA HIS A 587 14.92 -25.63 -9.64
C HIS A 587 15.66 -24.55 -10.44
N PHE A 588 16.28 -23.58 -9.75
CA PHE A 588 16.93 -22.41 -10.34
C PHE A 588 18.46 -22.44 -10.24
N ASP A 589 19.04 -23.50 -9.67
CA ASP A 589 20.48 -23.76 -9.71
C ASP A 589 20.73 -25.18 -10.24
N ASN A 590 20.94 -25.28 -11.55
CA ASN A 590 21.20 -26.56 -12.22
C ASN A 590 22.54 -27.22 -11.82
N ARG A 591 23.40 -26.52 -11.06
CA ARG A 591 24.63 -27.07 -10.49
C ARG A 591 24.39 -27.68 -9.12
N ASN A 592 23.25 -27.40 -8.48
CA ASN A 592 22.88 -28.01 -7.22
C ASN A 592 22.48 -29.48 -7.48
N PRO A 593 23.24 -30.47 -6.97
CA PRO A 593 22.92 -31.88 -7.16
C PRO A 593 21.92 -32.41 -6.12
N ASP A 594 21.44 -31.57 -5.21
CA ASP A 594 20.69 -31.99 -4.03
C ASP A 594 19.21 -32.25 -4.34
N PHE A 595 18.68 -33.29 -3.70
CA PHE A 595 17.29 -33.73 -3.82
C PHE A 595 16.70 -34.00 -2.43
N PHE A 596 15.39 -33.79 -2.31
CA PHE A 596 14.61 -34.14 -1.13
C PHE A 596 13.47 -35.11 -1.49
N GLN A 597 12.80 -35.65 -0.47
CA GLN A 597 11.66 -36.56 -0.64
C GLN A 597 10.36 -35.81 -0.33
N GLN A 598 9.45 -35.73 -1.29
CA GLN A 598 8.18 -35.02 -1.17
C GLN A 598 7.01 -36.01 -1.09
N LYS A 599 6.22 -35.95 -0.02
CA LYS A 599 5.12 -36.90 0.21
C LYS A 599 3.95 -36.62 -0.75
N PHE A 600 3.32 -37.68 -1.24
CA PHE A 600 2.09 -37.59 -2.01
C PHE A 600 1.10 -38.70 -1.64
N TYR A 601 -0.19 -38.45 -1.89
CA TYR A 601 -1.21 -39.49 -1.93
C TYR A 601 -1.90 -39.49 -3.29
N LYS A 602 -2.39 -40.66 -3.67
CA LYS A 602 -3.13 -40.88 -4.90
C LYS A 602 -4.29 -41.83 -4.62
N ASN A 603 -5.41 -41.61 -5.31
CA ASN A 603 -6.51 -42.54 -5.32
C ASN A 603 -7.11 -42.66 -6.73
N THR A 604 -7.12 -43.87 -7.27
CA THR A 604 -7.69 -44.18 -8.60
C THR A 604 -9.10 -44.76 -8.55
N GLN A 605 -9.76 -44.78 -7.39
CA GLN A 605 -11.08 -45.41 -7.20
C GLN A 605 -12.13 -44.92 -8.21
N TRP A 606 -12.07 -43.65 -8.63
CA TRP A 606 -13.01 -43.06 -9.58
C TRP A 606 -12.47 -42.95 -11.01
N ALA A 607 -11.25 -43.38 -11.27
CA ALA A 607 -10.62 -43.19 -12.58
C ALA A 607 -11.40 -43.91 -13.70
N GLN A 608 -11.70 -43.19 -14.78
CA GLN A 608 -12.31 -43.72 -16.01
C GLN A 608 -11.41 -43.44 -17.22
N PRO A 609 -11.46 -44.27 -18.29
CA PRO A 609 -10.73 -43.98 -19.52
C PRO A 609 -11.05 -42.57 -20.06
N GLY A 610 -10.02 -41.75 -20.25
CA GLY A 610 -10.17 -40.35 -20.71
C GLY A 610 -10.59 -39.35 -19.64
N GLY A 611 -10.76 -39.78 -18.38
CA GLY A 611 -11.02 -38.89 -17.24
C GLY A 611 -9.81 -38.01 -16.89
N PRO A 612 -10.03 -36.83 -16.27
CA PRO A 612 -8.96 -35.90 -15.92
C PRO A 612 -8.12 -36.39 -14.72
N ASN A 613 -6.98 -35.76 -14.51
CA ASN A 613 -6.24 -35.83 -13.24
C ASN A 613 -6.59 -34.62 -12.39
N PHE A 614 -6.97 -34.84 -11.13
CA PHE A 614 -7.15 -33.78 -10.14
C PHE A 614 -5.96 -33.77 -9.20
N LEU A 615 -5.35 -32.61 -9.00
CA LEU A 615 -4.24 -32.42 -8.08
C LEU A 615 -4.59 -31.38 -7.03
N MET A 616 -4.82 -31.81 -5.80
CA MET A 616 -4.84 -30.91 -4.65
C MET A 616 -3.40 -30.49 -4.31
N ILE A 617 -3.16 -29.20 -4.21
CA ILE A 617 -1.86 -28.67 -3.79
C ILE A 617 -1.82 -28.64 -2.27
N GLY A 618 -0.79 -29.21 -1.65
CA GLY A 618 -0.63 -29.17 -0.21
C GLY A 618 -0.41 -27.76 0.31
N GLY A 619 -1.02 -27.46 1.47
CA GLY A 619 -1.00 -26.13 2.09
C GLY A 619 0.03 -25.97 3.20
N GLU A 620 -0.29 -25.09 4.15
CA GLU A 620 0.52 -24.71 5.31
C GLU A 620 0.47 -25.75 6.44
N GLY A 621 0.61 -27.03 6.12
CA GLY A 621 0.51 -28.09 7.11
C GLY A 621 0.78 -29.50 6.56
N PRO A 622 0.83 -30.51 7.44
CA PRO A 622 1.00 -31.90 7.03
C PRO A 622 -0.22 -32.40 6.25
N GLU A 623 0.02 -33.17 5.19
CA GLU A 623 -1.05 -33.79 4.41
C GLU A 623 -1.34 -35.22 4.87
N GLY A 624 -2.64 -35.50 4.99
CA GLY A 624 -3.19 -36.76 5.47
C GLY A 624 -4.01 -37.52 4.40
N PRO A 625 -4.17 -38.84 4.55
CA PRO A 625 -4.90 -39.68 3.59
C PRO A 625 -6.40 -39.34 3.51
N ARG A 626 -6.96 -38.69 4.54
CA ARG A 626 -8.39 -38.31 4.61
C ARG A 626 -8.82 -37.43 3.44
N TRP A 627 -7.91 -36.59 2.93
CA TRP A 627 -8.17 -35.70 1.79
C TRP A 627 -8.49 -36.44 0.49
N VAL A 628 -7.95 -37.65 0.29
CA VAL A 628 -8.17 -38.46 -0.93
C VAL A 628 -9.13 -39.63 -0.71
N LEU A 629 -9.68 -39.78 0.50
CA LEU A 629 -10.58 -40.88 0.88
C LEU A 629 -12.00 -40.42 1.23
N ASN A 630 -12.19 -39.19 1.73
CA ASN A 630 -13.49 -38.72 2.21
C ASN A 630 -14.41 -38.27 1.05
N GLU A 631 -15.30 -39.15 0.56
CA GLU A 631 -16.23 -38.85 -0.53
C GLU A 631 -17.17 -37.65 -0.29
N ASN A 632 -17.31 -37.16 0.96
CA ASN A 632 -18.10 -35.97 1.26
C ASN A 632 -17.39 -34.67 0.85
N LEU A 633 -16.08 -34.71 0.58
CA LEU A 633 -15.35 -33.56 0.09
C LEU A 633 -15.78 -33.22 -1.34
N THR A 634 -16.16 -31.96 -1.57
CA THR A 634 -16.69 -31.49 -2.85
C THR A 634 -15.82 -31.87 -4.06
N TRP A 635 -14.50 -31.75 -3.95
CA TRP A 635 -13.59 -32.09 -5.04
C TRP A 635 -13.55 -33.60 -5.37
N LEU A 636 -13.80 -34.47 -4.38
CA LEU A 636 -13.95 -35.91 -4.59
C LEU A 636 -15.33 -36.27 -5.16
N THR A 637 -16.38 -35.53 -4.80
CA THR A 637 -17.68 -35.66 -5.50
C THR A 637 -17.55 -35.34 -7.00
N TYR A 638 -16.68 -34.37 -7.34
CA TYR A 638 -16.35 -34.06 -8.73
C TYR A 638 -15.48 -35.14 -9.37
N ALA A 639 -14.51 -35.70 -8.64
CA ALA A 639 -13.70 -36.81 -9.14
C ALA A 639 -14.59 -38.00 -9.53
N LYS A 640 -15.56 -38.35 -8.68
CA LYS A 640 -16.59 -39.37 -8.95
C LYS A 640 -17.45 -39.03 -10.17
N LYS A 641 -17.86 -37.77 -10.32
CA LYS A 641 -18.69 -37.31 -11.44
C LYS A 641 -17.96 -37.34 -12.77
N TYR A 642 -16.69 -36.95 -12.80
CA TYR A 642 -15.91 -36.79 -14.04
C TYR A 642 -14.97 -37.97 -14.32
N GLY A 643 -14.94 -38.97 -13.46
CA GLY A 643 -14.10 -40.15 -13.61
C GLY A 643 -12.61 -39.85 -13.40
N ALA A 644 -12.28 -38.96 -12.46
CA ALA A 644 -10.92 -38.45 -12.29
C ALA A 644 -10.02 -39.38 -11.48
N THR A 645 -8.71 -39.37 -11.80
CA THR A 645 -7.68 -39.85 -10.86
C THR A 645 -7.30 -38.69 -9.94
N VAL A 646 -7.27 -38.93 -8.63
CA VAL A 646 -6.96 -37.86 -7.67
C VAL A 646 -5.55 -38.01 -7.09
N TYR A 647 -4.89 -36.88 -6.91
CA TYR A 647 -3.59 -36.74 -6.31
C TYR A 647 -3.61 -35.61 -5.30
N ILE A 648 -2.76 -35.71 -4.28
CA ILE A 648 -2.36 -34.59 -3.43
C ILE A 648 -0.84 -34.65 -3.27
N LEU A 649 -0.17 -33.51 -3.40
CA LEU A 649 1.27 -33.39 -3.21
C LEU A 649 1.52 -32.46 -2.03
N GLU A 650 2.18 -32.96 -0.98
CA GLU A 650 2.48 -32.18 0.21
C GLU A 650 3.49 -31.06 -0.12
N HIS A 651 3.33 -29.92 0.54
CA HIS A 651 4.21 -28.78 0.33
C HIS A 651 5.64 -29.07 0.84
N ARG A 652 6.66 -28.61 0.11
CA ARG A 652 8.05 -28.67 0.60
C ARG A 652 8.18 -28.04 2.01
N PHE A 653 9.04 -28.59 2.85
CA PHE A 653 9.25 -28.26 4.28
C PHE A 653 8.12 -28.63 5.24
N TYR A 654 6.88 -28.80 4.78
CA TYR A 654 5.74 -29.13 5.64
C TYR A 654 5.58 -30.65 5.80
N GLY A 655 5.01 -31.06 6.94
CA GLY A 655 4.70 -32.45 7.22
C GLY A 655 5.91 -33.37 7.13
N ASP A 656 5.87 -34.32 6.21
CA ASP A 656 6.92 -35.30 5.99
C ASP A 656 7.91 -34.91 4.88
N SER A 657 7.65 -33.80 4.19
CA SER A 657 8.40 -33.34 3.01
C SER A 657 9.58 -32.45 3.40
N LEU A 658 10.53 -32.99 4.16
CA LEU A 658 11.70 -32.25 4.69
C LEU A 658 12.75 -31.96 3.61
N VAL A 659 13.27 -30.73 3.59
CA VAL A 659 14.32 -30.27 2.64
C VAL A 659 15.64 -30.07 3.39
N GLY A 660 16.75 -30.57 2.85
CA GLY A 660 18.04 -30.57 3.53
C GLY A 660 18.10 -31.53 4.74
N GLN A 661 19.27 -31.60 5.40
CA GLN A 661 19.49 -32.54 6.51
C GLN A 661 18.82 -32.12 7.83
N SER A 662 18.72 -30.81 8.07
CA SER A 662 18.21 -30.20 9.31
C SER A 662 16.87 -29.49 9.13
N ASN A 663 16.39 -29.31 7.90
CA ASN A 663 15.16 -28.59 7.57
C ASN A 663 15.07 -27.19 8.20
N ASP A 664 16.21 -26.51 8.38
CA ASP A 664 16.35 -25.20 9.04
C ASP A 664 16.77 -24.07 8.08
N ASN A 665 17.18 -24.41 6.85
CA ASN A 665 17.55 -23.45 5.82
C ASN A 665 16.38 -23.20 4.86
N PHE A 666 15.61 -22.15 5.14
CA PHE A 666 14.39 -21.82 4.41
C PHE A 666 14.61 -21.02 3.11
N ASN A 667 15.85 -20.88 2.63
CA ASN A 667 16.15 -20.12 1.40
C ASN A 667 15.46 -20.67 0.13
N VAL A 668 15.06 -21.96 0.16
CA VAL A 668 14.32 -22.60 -0.94
C VAL A 668 12.86 -22.88 -0.57
N LEU A 669 12.37 -22.34 0.55
CA LEU A 669 10.95 -22.31 0.90
C LEU A 669 10.32 -21.09 0.22
N THR A 670 10.04 -21.24 -1.08
CA THR A 670 9.39 -20.20 -1.89
C THR A 670 8.25 -20.77 -2.73
N SER A 671 7.23 -19.94 -2.96
CA SER A 671 6.09 -20.24 -3.84
C SER A 671 6.54 -20.72 -5.21
N LEU A 672 7.53 -20.04 -5.80
CA LEU A 672 8.02 -20.35 -7.13
C LEU A 672 8.71 -21.73 -7.18
N GLN A 673 9.49 -22.10 -6.16
CA GLN A 673 10.07 -23.44 -6.10
C GLN A 673 8.99 -24.53 -6.02
N MET A 674 7.97 -24.31 -5.19
CA MET A 674 6.85 -25.26 -5.06
C MET A 674 6.01 -25.36 -6.35
N LEU A 675 5.84 -24.28 -7.12
CA LEU A 675 5.20 -24.35 -8.45
C LEU A 675 6.00 -25.24 -9.42
N TYR A 676 7.33 -25.19 -9.36
CA TYR A 676 8.18 -26.07 -10.17
C TYR A 676 8.17 -27.51 -9.64
N ASP A 677 8.01 -27.72 -8.34
CA ASP A 677 7.79 -29.06 -7.78
C ASP A 677 6.55 -29.71 -8.37
N LEU A 678 5.44 -28.97 -8.41
CA LEU A 678 4.17 -29.41 -9.02
C LEU A 678 4.34 -29.72 -10.50
N ALA A 679 5.02 -28.85 -11.25
CA ALA A 679 5.28 -29.07 -12.67
C ALA A 679 6.11 -30.33 -12.92
N GLU A 680 7.16 -30.54 -12.12
CA GLU A 680 8.03 -31.72 -12.22
C GLU A 680 7.29 -33.00 -11.81
N PHE A 681 6.44 -32.94 -10.78
CA PHE A 681 5.57 -34.05 -10.37
C PHE A 681 4.57 -34.43 -11.47
N ILE A 682 3.86 -33.46 -12.06
CA ILE A 682 2.91 -33.70 -13.15
C ILE A 682 3.61 -34.36 -14.35
N LYS A 683 4.77 -33.83 -14.76
CA LYS A 683 5.55 -34.41 -15.87
C LYS A 683 5.97 -35.84 -15.55
N ALA A 684 6.46 -36.09 -14.34
CA ALA A 684 6.86 -37.42 -13.90
C ALA A 684 5.67 -38.40 -13.89
N VAL A 685 4.50 -37.99 -13.38
CA VAL A 685 3.29 -38.83 -13.41
C VAL A 685 2.85 -39.12 -14.85
N ASN A 686 2.89 -38.12 -15.74
CA ASN A 686 2.55 -38.31 -17.16
C ASN A 686 3.47 -39.35 -17.83
N ILE A 687 4.78 -39.26 -17.60
CA ILE A 687 5.76 -40.23 -18.13
C ILE A 687 5.56 -41.62 -17.50
N ARG A 688 5.41 -41.68 -16.18
CA ARG A 688 5.21 -42.92 -15.40
C ARG A 688 4.01 -43.71 -15.91
N THR A 689 2.89 -43.03 -16.09
CA THR A 689 1.60 -43.65 -16.44
C THR A 689 1.34 -43.72 -17.95
N GLY A 690 2.09 -42.96 -18.75
CA GLY A 690 1.79 -42.77 -20.18
C GLY A 690 0.50 -41.99 -20.43
N THR A 691 0.00 -41.24 -19.45
CA THR A 691 -1.25 -40.48 -19.60
C THR A 691 -1.03 -39.16 -20.33
N SER A 692 -1.97 -38.82 -21.19
CA SER A 692 -2.13 -37.48 -21.77
C SER A 692 -3.38 -36.78 -21.23
N ALA A 693 -3.96 -37.30 -20.14
CA ALA A 693 -5.17 -36.75 -19.56
C ALA A 693 -4.92 -35.34 -19.00
N PRO A 694 -5.90 -34.43 -19.13
CA PRO A 694 -5.76 -33.07 -18.65
C PRO A 694 -5.64 -33.01 -17.12
N TRP A 695 -4.83 -32.07 -16.63
CA TRP A 695 -4.70 -31.80 -15.20
C TRP A 695 -5.53 -30.58 -14.79
N ILE A 696 -6.23 -30.71 -13.67
CA ILE A 696 -6.91 -29.61 -12.98
C ILE A 696 -6.36 -29.53 -11.55
N THR A 697 -5.88 -28.37 -11.14
CA THR A 697 -5.39 -28.16 -9.77
C THR A 697 -6.48 -27.62 -8.86
N PHE A 698 -6.37 -27.94 -7.57
CA PHE A 698 -7.26 -27.49 -6.51
C PHE A 698 -6.42 -26.96 -5.35
N GLY A 699 -6.93 -25.96 -4.64
CA GLY A 699 -6.35 -25.49 -3.40
C GLY A 699 -7.27 -24.53 -2.64
N GLY A 700 -6.97 -24.36 -1.35
CA GLY A 700 -7.63 -23.43 -0.42
C GLY A 700 -6.60 -22.52 0.27
N SER A 701 -6.95 -21.27 0.59
CA SER A 701 -6.00 -20.32 1.21
C SER A 701 -4.74 -20.18 0.34
N TYR A 702 -3.54 -20.24 0.90
CA TYR A 702 -2.27 -20.22 0.18
C TYR A 702 -2.18 -21.23 -0.97
N SER A 703 -2.58 -22.49 -0.74
CA SER A 703 -2.59 -23.51 -1.81
C SER A 703 -3.60 -23.16 -2.93
N GLY A 704 -4.63 -22.36 -2.61
CA GLY A 704 -5.54 -21.77 -3.59
C GLY A 704 -4.85 -20.74 -4.48
N ALA A 705 -4.06 -19.82 -3.89
CA ALA A 705 -3.22 -18.90 -4.65
C ALA A 705 -2.22 -19.67 -5.55
N MET A 706 -1.60 -20.72 -5.01
CA MET A 706 -0.75 -21.62 -5.79
C MET A 706 -1.47 -22.32 -6.95
N SER A 707 -2.73 -22.73 -6.77
CA SER A 707 -3.52 -23.34 -7.84
C SER A 707 -3.75 -22.36 -9.00
N ALA A 708 -4.07 -21.10 -8.69
CA ALA A 708 -4.17 -20.03 -9.69
C ALA A 708 -2.83 -19.78 -10.40
N TRP A 709 -1.75 -19.59 -9.64
CA TRP A 709 -0.41 -19.37 -10.20
C TRP A 709 0.09 -20.56 -11.02
N MET A 710 -0.25 -21.79 -10.66
CA MET A 710 0.09 -22.97 -11.44
C MET A 710 -0.53 -22.92 -12.84
N ARG A 711 -1.80 -22.49 -12.95
CA ARG A 711 -2.46 -22.29 -14.25
C ARG A 711 -1.84 -21.13 -15.03
N GLU A 712 -1.43 -20.06 -14.36
CA GLU A 712 -0.81 -18.90 -14.98
C GLU A 712 0.60 -19.19 -15.49
N VAL A 713 1.42 -19.87 -14.69
CA VAL A 713 2.84 -20.15 -14.98
C VAL A 713 3.02 -21.36 -15.90
N PHE A 714 2.17 -22.39 -15.77
CA PHE A 714 2.24 -23.64 -16.54
C PHE A 714 0.93 -24.00 -17.25
N PRO A 715 0.41 -23.12 -18.15
CA PRO A 715 -0.85 -23.36 -18.85
C PRO A 715 -0.81 -24.59 -19.79
N ASP A 716 0.38 -25.05 -20.18
CA ASP A 716 0.57 -26.25 -21.00
C ASP A 716 0.44 -27.56 -20.19
N LEU A 717 0.64 -27.51 -18.87
CA LEU A 717 0.53 -28.67 -17.99
C LEU A 717 -0.84 -28.79 -17.33
N VAL A 718 -1.39 -27.66 -16.87
CA VAL A 718 -2.62 -27.61 -16.09
C VAL A 718 -3.66 -26.81 -16.87
N ILE A 719 -4.75 -27.45 -17.29
CA ILE A 719 -5.77 -26.83 -18.14
C ILE A 719 -6.78 -25.95 -17.37
N GLY A 720 -6.85 -26.12 -16.05
CA GLY A 720 -7.78 -25.39 -15.18
C GLY A 720 -7.36 -25.45 -13.72
N ALA A 721 -7.84 -24.50 -12.94
CA ALA A 721 -7.53 -24.35 -11.52
C ALA A 721 -8.80 -24.00 -10.74
N VAL A 722 -8.93 -24.56 -9.54
CA VAL A 722 -9.94 -24.19 -8.55
C VAL A 722 -9.22 -23.61 -7.34
N ALA A 723 -9.15 -22.27 -7.31
CA ALA A 723 -8.43 -21.48 -6.31
C ALA A 723 -9.39 -20.93 -5.24
N SER A 724 -9.84 -21.78 -4.32
CA SER A 724 -10.80 -21.35 -3.29
C SER A 724 -10.14 -20.44 -2.26
N SER A 725 -10.68 -19.25 -2.02
CA SER A 725 -10.15 -18.28 -1.04
C SER A 725 -8.64 -18.01 -1.20
N GLY A 726 -8.11 -18.06 -2.42
CA GLY A 726 -6.69 -17.87 -2.69
C GLY A 726 -6.26 -16.41 -2.66
N PRO A 727 -5.45 -15.95 -1.68
CA PRO A 727 -4.93 -14.59 -1.67
C PRO A 727 -3.80 -14.47 -2.70
N VAL A 728 -4.12 -13.99 -3.90
CA VAL A 728 -3.15 -13.83 -5.00
C VAL A 728 -2.41 -12.50 -4.98
N PHE A 729 -2.87 -11.55 -4.15
CA PHE A 729 -2.27 -10.21 -4.02
C PHE A 729 -1.47 -10.11 -2.72
N ALA A 730 -0.16 -10.33 -2.80
CA ALA A 730 0.78 -10.17 -1.69
C ALA A 730 0.81 -8.72 -1.19
N LYS A 731 0.68 -8.51 0.12
CA LYS A 731 0.62 -7.18 0.73
C LYS A 731 1.15 -7.20 2.16
N THR A 732 2.20 -6.44 2.44
CA THR A 732 2.81 -6.34 3.79
C THR A 732 1.82 -5.89 4.85
N ASP A 733 1.28 -4.67 4.71
CA ASP A 733 0.24 -4.16 5.60
C ASP A 733 -1.16 -4.55 5.09
N PHE A 734 -1.77 -5.57 5.71
CA PHE A 734 -3.07 -6.09 5.34
C PHE A 734 -4.20 -5.66 6.28
N TYR A 735 -4.30 -4.35 6.57
CA TYR A 735 -5.39 -3.75 7.35
C TYR A 735 -6.80 -4.08 6.79
N GLU A 736 -6.92 -4.34 5.48
CA GLU A 736 -8.19 -4.70 4.85
C GLU A 736 -8.82 -5.95 5.44
N TYR A 737 -8.00 -6.84 5.97
CA TYR A 737 -8.50 -8.05 6.61
C TYR A 737 -9.47 -7.69 7.75
N LEU A 738 -9.07 -6.78 8.63
CA LEU A 738 -9.93 -6.32 9.73
C LEU A 738 -11.11 -5.46 9.26
N MET A 739 -10.98 -4.74 8.13
CA MET A 739 -12.12 -4.05 7.52
C MET A 739 -13.20 -5.04 7.04
N VAL A 740 -12.79 -6.17 6.45
CA VAL A 740 -13.72 -7.23 6.05
C VAL A 740 -14.35 -7.91 7.27
N VAL A 741 -13.58 -8.12 8.35
CA VAL A 741 -14.10 -8.62 9.62
C VAL A 741 -15.21 -7.70 10.15
N GLU A 742 -14.93 -6.40 10.26
CA GLU A 742 -15.93 -5.42 10.69
C GLU A 742 -17.17 -5.42 9.79
N LYS A 743 -16.97 -5.34 8.47
CA LYS A 743 -18.08 -5.31 7.49
C LYS A 743 -18.97 -6.54 7.63
N SER A 744 -18.39 -7.72 7.83
CA SER A 744 -19.12 -8.98 8.01
C SER A 744 -19.98 -8.94 9.27
N ILE A 745 -19.42 -8.47 10.38
CA ILE A 745 -20.13 -8.36 11.66
C ILE A 745 -21.25 -7.33 11.56
N ARG A 746 -20.98 -6.13 11.03
CA ARG A 746 -21.99 -5.07 10.85
C ARG A 746 -23.12 -5.48 9.92
N THR A 747 -22.82 -6.29 8.90
CA THR A 747 -23.83 -6.84 7.97
C THR A 747 -24.74 -7.84 8.66
N TYR A 748 -24.18 -8.66 9.57
CA TYR A 748 -24.94 -9.61 10.36
C TYR A 748 -25.79 -8.92 11.45
N ASP A 749 -25.17 -8.10 12.29
CA ASP A 749 -25.83 -7.37 13.38
C ASP A 749 -25.04 -6.10 13.74
N LYS A 750 -25.67 -4.92 13.56
CA LYS A 750 -25.07 -3.63 13.87
C LYS A 750 -24.82 -3.44 15.37
N THR A 751 -25.74 -3.86 16.23
CA THR A 751 -25.59 -3.76 17.69
C THR A 751 -24.45 -4.64 18.20
N CYS A 752 -24.26 -5.81 17.60
CA CYS A 752 -23.10 -6.65 17.86
C CYS A 752 -21.79 -5.90 17.56
N ALA A 753 -21.67 -5.31 16.37
CA ALA A 753 -20.51 -4.51 15.98
C ALA A 753 -20.27 -3.28 16.89
N ASP A 754 -21.33 -2.53 17.21
CA ASP A 754 -21.23 -1.33 18.03
C ASP A 754 -20.80 -1.65 19.47
N ARG A 755 -21.18 -2.82 19.99
CA ARG A 755 -20.71 -3.30 21.30
C ARG A 755 -19.27 -3.76 21.29
N ILE A 756 -18.82 -4.40 20.20
CA ILE A 756 -17.39 -4.69 20.02
C ILE A 756 -16.60 -3.39 20.06
N GLN A 757 -17.02 -2.38 19.29
CA GLN A 757 -16.42 -1.05 19.27
C GLN A 757 -16.34 -0.43 20.66
N SER A 758 -17.47 -0.39 21.38
CA SER A 758 -17.52 0.15 22.74
C SER A 758 -16.57 -0.58 23.71
N GLY A 759 -16.49 -1.91 23.61
CA GLY A 759 -15.59 -2.72 24.43
C GLY A 759 -14.11 -2.44 24.13
N PHE A 760 -13.71 -2.42 22.86
CA PHE A 760 -12.33 -2.11 22.46
C PHE A 760 -11.92 -0.68 22.82
N SER A 761 -12.81 0.31 22.65
CA SER A 761 -12.54 1.69 23.11
C SER A 761 -12.35 1.77 24.63
N THR A 762 -13.10 0.98 25.40
CA THR A 762 -12.92 0.89 26.85
C THR A 762 -11.54 0.30 27.19
N MET A 763 -11.14 -0.79 26.53
CA MET A 763 -9.82 -1.41 26.71
C MET A 763 -8.69 -0.42 26.41
N GLN A 764 -8.78 0.31 25.29
CA GLN A 764 -7.79 1.32 24.90
C GLN A 764 -7.66 2.42 25.96
N THR A 765 -8.78 2.90 26.49
CA THR A 765 -8.79 3.92 27.56
C THR A 765 -8.13 3.38 28.84
N MET A 766 -8.47 2.16 29.23
CA MET A 766 -7.89 1.52 30.42
C MET A 766 -6.37 1.32 30.29
N PHE A 767 -5.90 0.93 29.09
CA PHE A 767 -4.49 0.66 28.84
C PHE A 767 -3.57 1.87 29.09
N GLN A 768 -4.09 3.10 28.96
CA GLN A 768 -3.33 4.35 29.18
C GLN A 768 -2.88 4.55 30.62
N THR A 769 -3.48 3.85 31.59
CA THR A 769 -3.18 4.02 33.02
C THR A 769 -2.64 2.74 33.65
N LYS A 770 -1.80 2.87 34.68
CA LYS A 770 -1.28 1.70 35.42
C LYS A 770 -2.42 0.87 36.04
N GLU A 771 -3.40 1.54 36.65
CA GLU A 771 -4.57 0.91 37.26
C GLU A 771 -5.45 0.19 36.23
N GLY A 772 -5.68 0.82 35.07
CA GLY A 772 -6.44 0.20 33.99
C GLY A 772 -5.73 -1.01 33.38
N ARG A 773 -4.39 -0.99 33.24
CA ARG A 773 -3.61 -2.18 32.83
C ARG A 773 -3.66 -3.31 33.85
N GLN A 774 -3.63 -3.00 35.15
CA GLN A 774 -3.83 -4.03 36.18
C GLN A 774 -5.23 -4.66 36.07
N ASN A 775 -6.26 -3.84 35.91
CA ASN A 775 -7.64 -4.34 35.77
C ASN A 775 -7.81 -5.20 34.50
N LEU A 776 -7.21 -4.79 33.37
CA LEU A 776 -7.16 -5.64 32.16
C LEU A 776 -6.45 -6.97 32.42
N SER A 777 -5.36 -6.96 33.19
CA SER A 777 -4.63 -8.17 33.59
C SER A 777 -5.51 -9.12 34.39
N ASP A 778 -6.30 -8.57 35.32
CA ASP A 778 -7.16 -9.35 36.21
C ASP A 778 -8.36 -9.95 35.46
N ILE A 779 -9.09 -9.14 34.66
CA ILE A 779 -10.31 -9.61 33.99
C ILE A 779 -10.04 -10.60 32.86
N PHE A 780 -8.93 -10.44 32.12
CA PHE A 780 -8.52 -11.40 31.10
C PHE A 780 -7.66 -12.54 31.68
N GLN A 781 -7.29 -12.48 32.96
CA GLN A 781 -6.38 -13.43 33.61
C GLN A 781 -5.07 -13.60 32.82
N LEU A 782 -4.43 -12.48 32.49
CA LEU A 782 -3.26 -12.42 31.62
C LEU A 782 -2.07 -13.17 32.22
N GLN A 783 -1.36 -13.92 31.38
CA GLN A 783 -0.18 -14.69 31.73
C GLN A 783 1.02 -14.25 30.87
N PRO A 784 2.00 -13.50 31.42
CA PRO A 784 1.96 -12.81 32.71
C PRO A 784 1.06 -11.57 32.68
N PRO A 785 0.70 -11.00 33.86
CA PRO A 785 0.06 -9.69 33.93
C PRO A 785 0.98 -8.59 33.41
N PHE A 786 0.42 -7.43 33.05
CA PHE A 786 1.23 -6.29 32.63
C PHE A 786 2.18 -5.83 33.75
N GLY A 787 3.46 -5.66 33.41
CA GLY A 787 4.46 -5.08 34.30
C GLY A 787 4.39 -3.55 34.38
N ASP A 788 5.33 -2.95 35.13
CA ASP A 788 5.46 -1.49 35.22
C ASP A 788 5.95 -0.86 33.90
N ASN A 789 6.84 -1.56 33.19
CA ASN A 789 7.40 -1.13 31.91
C ASN A 789 6.71 -1.88 30.76
N VAL A 790 5.60 -1.33 30.28
CA VAL A 790 4.87 -1.86 29.12
C VAL A 790 5.37 -1.19 27.85
N THR A 791 5.79 -1.98 26.88
CA THR A 791 6.21 -1.51 25.55
C THR A 791 5.01 -1.40 24.62
N ASP A 792 5.17 -0.66 23.53
CA ASP A 792 4.12 -0.58 22.49
C ASP A 792 3.95 -1.96 21.81
N THR A 793 5.00 -2.78 21.74
CA THR A 793 4.92 -4.20 21.32
C THR A 793 4.00 -5.02 22.22
N ASP A 794 4.07 -4.84 23.55
CA ASP A 794 3.18 -5.54 24.49
C ASP A 794 1.72 -5.11 24.29
N GLN A 795 1.49 -3.83 24.02
CA GLN A 795 0.17 -3.33 23.64
C GLN A 795 -0.31 -4.00 22.37
N HIS A 796 0.49 -3.99 21.31
CA HIS A 796 0.11 -4.54 20.02
C HIS A 796 -0.20 -6.04 20.14
N TYR A 797 0.66 -6.77 20.84
CA TYR A 797 0.49 -8.20 21.06
C TYR A 797 -0.82 -8.50 21.82
N PHE A 798 -1.11 -7.76 22.91
CA PHE A 798 -2.35 -7.92 23.66
C PHE A 798 -3.58 -7.71 22.78
N PHE A 799 -3.67 -6.57 22.09
CA PHE A 799 -4.84 -6.27 21.25
C PHE A 799 -4.97 -7.26 20.09
N SER A 800 -3.87 -7.68 19.48
CA SER A 800 -3.85 -8.69 18.41
C SER A 800 -4.38 -10.04 18.88
N ASN A 801 -3.98 -10.47 20.08
CA ASN A 801 -4.48 -11.70 20.65
C ASN A 801 -6.00 -11.65 20.85
N ILE A 802 -6.53 -10.51 21.33
CA ILE A 802 -7.98 -10.37 21.57
C ILE A 802 -8.78 -10.27 20.26
N TYR A 803 -8.41 -9.42 19.30
CA TYR A 803 -9.17 -9.33 18.05
C TYR A 803 -8.99 -10.55 17.15
N GLY A 804 -7.90 -11.33 17.31
CA GLY A 804 -7.68 -12.58 16.58
C GLY A 804 -8.81 -13.59 16.77
N ASN A 805 -9.46 -13.57 17.94
CA ASN A 805 -10.67 -14.37 18.19
C ASN A 805 -11.84 -13.99 17.26
N PHE A 806 -12.02 -12.70 16.99
CA PHE A 806 -13.06 -12.19 16.09
C PHE A 806 -12.71 -12.48 14.63
N GLN A 807 -11.42 -12.39 14.27
CA GLN A 807 -10.92 -12.80 12.96
C GLN A 807 -11.26 -14.27 12.68
N GLY A 808 -10.94 -15.17 13.62
CA GLY A 808 -11.24 -16.60 13.48
C GLY A 808 -12.75 -16.86 13.36
N ALA A 809 -13.56 -16.22 14.20
CA ALA A 809 -15.01 -16.38 14.14
C ALA A 809 -15.63 -15.88 12.83
N VAL A 810 -15.11 -14.80 12.23
CA VAL A 810 -15.57 -14.35 10.91
C VAL A 810 -15.07 -15.27 9.80
N GLN A 811 -13.78 -15.63 9.80
CA GLN A 811 -13.15 -16.40 8.74
C GLN A 811 -13.82 -17.78 8.54
N TYR A 812 -14.22 -18.43 9.63
CA TYR A 812 -14.83 -19.77 9.61
C TYR A 812 -16.34 -19.77 9.84
N SER A 813 -16.98 -18.60 9.78
CA SER A 813 -18.43 -18.51 9.99
C SER A 813 -19.19 -19.23 8.88
N GLY A 814 -19.87 -20.33 9.23
CA GLY A 814 -20.65 -21.11 8.26
C GLY A 814 -19.82 -22.06 7.40
N ASP A 815 -18.57 -22.33 7.80
CA ASP A 815 -17.78 -23.44 7.26
C ASP A 815 -18.52 -24.76 7.51
N ASN A 816 -18.55 -25.65 6.52
CA ASN A 816 -19.27 -26.92 6.61
C ASN A 816 -18.42 -28.06 7.20
N THR A 817 -17.27 -27.74 7.80
CA THR A 817 -16.32 -28.72 8.36
C THR A 817 -16.10 -28.55 9.87
N GLY A 818 -15.92 -29.68 10.57
CA GLY A 818 -15.54 -29.73 11.98
C GLY A 818 -16.46 -28.97 12.94
N SER A 819 -15.87 -28.44 14.02
CA SER A 819 -16.59 -27.71 15.07
C SER A 819 -17.21 -26.38 14.59
N TYR A 820 -16.70 -25.80 13.51
CA TYR A 820 -17.22 -24.55 12.93
C TYR A 820 -18.56 -24.72 12.22
N ALA A 821 -18.92 -25.94 11.82
CA ALA A 821 -20.22 -26.24 11.22
C ALA A 821 -21.41 -25.95 12.15
N ASN A 822 -21.19 -26.01 13.46
CA ASN A 822 -22.26 -25.90 14.46
C ASN A 822 -22.01 -24.80 15.51
N GLY A 823 -20.93 -24.03 15.42
CA GLY A 823 -20.63 -22.97 16.38
C GLY A 823 -19.38 -22.17 16.05
N TYR A 824 -18.96 -21.30 16.98
CA TYR A 824 -17.73 -20.49 16.91
C TYR A 824 -17.67 -19.43 15.79
N GLY A 825 -18.70 -19.33 14.97
CA GLY A 825 -18.85 -18.29 13.95
C GLY A 825 -19.48 -16.99 14.46
N ILE A 826 -19.79 -16.07 13.53
CA ILE A 826 -20.46 -14.78 13.80
C ILE A 826 -21.73 -14.93 14.66
N PRO A 827 -22.62 -15.93 14.43
CA PRO A 827 -23.82 -16.08 15.24
C PRO A 827 -23.56 -16.25 16.73
N ASP A 828 -22.56 -17.04 17.13
CA ASP A 828 -22.25 -17.27 18.54
C ASP A 828 -21.55 -16.07 19.16
N MET A 829 -20.58 -15.49 18.45
CA MET A 829 -19.93 -14.24 18.84
C MET A 829 -20.98 -13.16 19.14
N CYS A 830 -21.98 -12.98 18.27
CA CYS A 830 -23.01 -11.96 18.48
C CYS A 830 -23.99 -12.30 19.61
N LYS A 831 -24.21 -13.58 19.99
CA LYS A 831 -24.93 -13.93 21.23
C LYS A 831 -24.20 -13.43 22.48
N PHE A 832 -22.87 -13.48 22.50
CA PHE A 832 -22.10 -12.88 23.59
C PHE A 832 -22.22 -11.36 23.56
N MET A 833 -21.93 -10.73 22.42
CA MET A 833 -21.88 -9.26 22.33
C MET A 833 -23.22 -8.61 22.65
N THR A 834 -24.33 -9.18 22.20
CA THR A 834 -25.69 -8.65 22.42
C THR A 834 -26.30 -9.01 23.78
N ASN A 835 -25.55 -9.64 24.69
CA ASN A 835 -26.03 -9.92 26.04
C ASN A 835 -26.00 -8.67 26.93
N ASP A 836 -27.18 -8.11 27.20
CA ASP A 836 -27.40 -6.90 28.03
C ASP A 836 -27.08 -7.08 29.51
N SER A 837 -26.93 -8.33 29.97
CA SER A 837 -26.61 -8.62 31.38
C SER A 837 -25.16 -8.30 31.74
N ASN A 838 -24.29 -8.05 30.76
CA ASN A 838 -22.90 -7.67 30.98
C ASN A 838 -22.57 -6.34 30.27
N THR A 839 -21.47 -5.71 30.69
CA THR A 839 -20.88 -4.60 29.94
C THR A 839 -20.28 -5.11 28.62
N PRO A 840 -20.12 -4.25 27.60
CA PRO A 840 -19.45 -4.62 26.35
C PRO A 840 -18.07 -5.25 26.56
N LEU A 841 -17.25 -4.69 27.47
CA LEU A 841 -15.95 -5.25 27.85
C LEU A 841 -16.07 -6.68 28.42
N ASN A 842 -17.00 -6.92 29.34
CA ASN A 842 -17.19 -8.25 29.92
C ASN A 842 -17.70 -9.27 28.89
N ASN A 843 -18.44 -8.83 27.87
CA ASN A 843 -18.81 -9.71 26.76
C ASN A 843 -17.58 -10.10 25.92
N ILE A 844 -16.65 -9.18 25.68
CA ILE A 844 -15.36 -9.49 25.01
C ILE A 844 -14.55 -10.50 25.83
N VAL A 845 -14.45 -10.32 27.15
CA VAL A 845 -13.74 -11.27 28.04
C VAL A 845 -14.34 -12.67 27.93
N LYS A 846 -15.66 -12.81 28.04
CA LYS A 846 -16.36 -14.11 27.91
C LYS A 846 -16.18 -14.76 26.54
N PHE A 847 -16.16 -13.95 25.48
CA PHE A 847 -15.93 -14.46 24.14
C PHE A 847 -14.47 -14.91 23.95
N ASN A 848 -13.51 -14.19 24.52
CA ASN A 848 -12.11 -14.62 24.56
C ASN A 848 -11.97 -15.97 25.29
N GLU A 849 -12.57 -16.14 26.47
CA GLU A 849 -12.58 -17.44 27.18
C GLU A 849 -13.16 -18.57 26.31
N TYR A 850 -14.28 -18.32 25.63
CA TYR A 850 -14.94 -19.27 24.74
C TYR A 850 -14.04 -19.73 23.59
N MET A 851 -13.37 -18.78 22.91
CA MET A 851 -12.48 -19.08 21.79
C MET A 851 -11.17 -19.72 22.26
N THR A 852 -10.59 -19.27 23.38
CA THR A 852 -9.40 -19.91 23.96
C THR A 852 -9.67 -21.37 24.32
N VAL A 853 -10.79 -21.68 24.99
CA VAL A 853 -11.15 -23.07 25.30
C VAL A 853 -11.29 -23.92 24.03
N PHE A 854 -11.85 -23.35 22.97
CA PHE A 854 -11.99 -24.03 21.69
C PHE A 854 -10.67 -24.34 21.01
N TYR A 855 -9.81 -23.35 20.83
CA TYR A 855 -8.46 -23.55 20.26
C TYR A 855 -7.61 -24.49 21.11
N ASN A 856 -7.96 -24.61 22.39
CA ASN A 856 -7.35 -25.52 23.31
C ASN A 856 -7.83 -26.98 23.18
N GLY A 857 -8.73 -27.29 22.25
CA GLY A 857 -9.36 -28.62 22.14
C GLY A 857 -10.32 -28.93 23.28
N GLY A 858 -10.83 -27.91 23.97
CA GLY A 858 -11.71 -28.01 25.13
C GLY A 858 -11.01 -27.86 26.49
N GLY A 859 -11.74 -28.16 27.56
CA GLY A 859 -11.27 -28.08 28.95
C GLY A 859 -11.64 -26.78 29.66
N ASN A 860 -10.95 -26.49 30.77
CA ASN A 860 -11.14 -25.25 31.53
C ASN A 860 -10.27 -24.13 30.96
N TYR A 861 -10.77 -22.89 31.04
CA TYR A 861 -9.99 -21.70 30.75
C TYR A 861 -8.86 -21.52 31.77
N THR A 862 -7.64 -21.31 31.30
CA THR A 862 -6.42 -21.21 32.14
C THR A 862 -5.78 -19.82 32.11
N GLY A 863 -6.41 -18.84 31.48
CA GLY A 863 -5.86 -17.50 31.26
C GLY A 863 -5.55 -17.22 29.79
N THR A 864 -5.16 -15.97 29.51
CA THR A 864 -4.76 -15.48 28.18
C THR A 864 -3.28 -15.18 28.16
N ASP A 865 -2.54 -15.77 27.23
CA ASP A 865 -1.11 -15.51 27.07
C ASP A 865 -0.86 -14.07 26.61
N ASN A 866 0.11 -13.40 27.25
CA ASN A 866 0.31 -11.95 27.08
C ASN A 866 1.80 -11.55 27.14
N LYS A 867 2.69 -12.35 26.52
CA LYS A 867 4.11 -12.01 26.41
C LYS A 867 4.65 -12.31 25.02
N TYR A 868 5.00 -11.23 24.32
CA TYR A 868 5.55 -11.29 22.96
C TYR A 868 6.79 -12.17 22.86
N GLN A 869 7.73 -12.05 23.81
CA GLN A 869 8.97 -12.84 23.78
C GLN A 869 8.69 -14.35 23.88
N ASP A 870 7.67 -14.75 24.63
CA ASP A 870 7.34 -16.16 24.79
C ASP A 870 6.79 -16.74 23.48
N MET A 871 6.04 -15.95 22.72
CA MET A 871 5.62 -16.29 21.36
C MET A 871 6.82 -16.46 20.42
N ILE A 872 7.80 -15.56 20.48
CA ILE A 872 9.02 -15.64 19.66
C ILE A 872 9.82 -16.90 20.00
N ASP A 873 10.03 -17.17 21.29
CA ASP A 873 10.73 -18.37 21.75
C ASP A 873 9.99 -19.65 21.29
N SER A 874 8.65 -19.64 21.27
CA SER A 874 7.85 -20.76 20.74
C SER A 874 8.04 -20.98 19.25
N LEU A 875 8.18 -19.92 18.44
CA LEU A 875 8.47 -20.06 17.01
C LEU A 875 9.87 -20.62 16.76
N ILE A 876 10.87 -20.11 17.50
CA ILE A 876 12.27 -20.55 17.37
C ILE A 876 12.39 -22.06 17.65
N HIS A 877 11.64 -22.59 18.62
CA HIS A 877 11.66 -24.01 19.00
C HIS A 877 10.52 -24.84 18.38
N ALA A 878 9.78 -24.29 17.43
CA ALA A 878 8.57 -24.93 16.88
C ALA A 878 8.86 -26.31 16.25
N GLN A 879 9.99 -26.44 15.55
CA GLN A 879 10.38 -27.70 14.89
C GLN A 879 10.70 -28.83 15.87
N GLU A 880 11.14 -28.50 17.09
CA GLU A 880 11.41 -29.49 18.15
C GLU A 880 10.12 -30.13 18.68
N SER A 881 8.98 -29.46 18.46
CA SER A 881 7.65 -29.87 18.95
C SER A 881 6.80 -30.60 17.90
N GLY A 882 7.38 -30.93 16.74
CA GLY A 882 6.74 -31.72 15.69
C GLY A 882 6.22 -30.91 14.49
N PRO A 883 5.77 -31.60 13.43
CA PRO A 883 5.45 -30.98 12.15
C PRO A 883 4.28 -29.99 12.21
N ASP A 884 3.29 -30.23 13.07
CA ASP A 884 2.17 -29.32 13.30
C ASP A 884 2.62 -27.99 13.92
N SER A 885 3.56 -28.03 14.87
CA SER A 885 4.11 -26.82 15.48
C SER A 885 5.04 -26.09 14.51
N ALA A 886 5.87 -26.85 13.76
CA ALA A 886 6.78 -26.32 12.75
C ALA A 886 6.05 -25.49 11.67
N ALA A 887 4.83 -25.88 11.30
CA ALA A 887 4.04 -25.19 10.29
C ALA A 887 3.88 -23.68 10.59
N SER A 888 3.70 -23.29 11.86
CA SER A 888 3.62 -21.88 12.26
C SER A 888 4.90 -21.09 11.97
N LEU A 889 6.07 -21.68 12.21
CA LEU A 889 7.36 -21.05 11.89
C LEU A 889 7.55 -20.92 10.37
N LEU A 890 7.26 -21.99 9.63
CA LEU A 890 7.41 -22.03 8.17
C LEU A 890 6.47 -21.02 7.49
N TRP A 891 5.23 -20.93 7.96
CA TRP A 891 4.28 -19.95 7.47
C TRP A 891 4.73 -18.52 7.81
N THR A 892 5.19 -18.31 9.05
CA THR A 892 5.76 -17.01 9.46
C THR A 892 6.92 -16.62 8.54
N TRP A 893 7.84 -17.54 8.23
CA TRP A 893 8.92 -17.30 7.28
C TRP A 893 8.39 -16.86 5.90
N GLN A 894 7.43 -17.59 5.32
CA GLN A 894 6.87 -17.25 4.01
C GLN A 894 6.15 -15.89 4.02
N THR A 895 5.42 -15.57 5.08
CA THR A 895 4.81 -14.24 5.24
C THR A 895 5.85 -13.13 5.35
N CYS A 896 6.94 -13.35 6.09
CA CYS A 896 8.05 -12.40 6.21
C CYS A 896 8.87 -12.24 4.92
N ASN A 897 8.99 -13.31 4.12
CA ASN A 897 9.91 -13.35 2.98
C ASN A 897 9.25 -13.11 1.61
N GLU A 898 8.01 -13.55 1.40
CA GLU A 898 7.34 -13.47 0.08
C GLU A 898 6.04 -12.67 0.09
N PHE A 899 5.18 -12.84 1.10
CA PHE A 899 3.78 -12.46 0.95
C PHE A 899 3.35 -11.20 1.71
N GLY A 900 3.97 -10.90 2.84
CA GLY A 900 3.32 -10.06 3.83
C GLY A 900 2.13 -10.78 4.45
N TYR A 901 0.95 -10.19 4.40
CA TYR A 901 -0.30 -10.61 5.06
C TYR A 901 -0.35 -10.35 6.56
N PHE A 902 0.43 -9.38 7.05
CA PHE A 902 0.32 -8.96 8.43
C PHE A 902 -1.00 -8.18 8.61
N GLN A 903 -1.88 -8.70 9.46
CA GLN A 903 -3.24 -8.18 9.60
C GLN A 903 -3.26 -7.09 10.67
N SER A 904 -3.04 -5.84 10.27
CA SER A 904 -3.13 -4.69 11.18
C SER A 904 -4.56 -4.22 11.37
N ALA A 905 -4.71 -3.34 12.36
CA ALA A 905 -5.91 -2.57 12.63
C ALA A 905 -5.76 -1.10 12.18
N ASP A 906 -4.87 -0.81 11.22
CA ASP A 906 -4.55 0.58 10.84
C ASP A 906 -5.62 1.24 9.95
N SER A 907 -6.85 0.72 9.91
CA SER A 907 -7.88 1.16 8.98
C SER A 907 -8.72 2.36 9.45
N GLY A 908 -8.47 2.96 10.62
CA GLY A 908 -9.40 3.98 11.13
C GLY A 908 -10.00 3.76 12.51
N ASN A 909 -11.15 4.42 12.67
CA ASN A 909 -12.16 4.14 13.69
C ASN A 909 -12.89 2.80 13.45
N GLY A 910 -12.14 1.74 13.13
CA GLY A 910 -12.72 0.41 13.02
C GLY A 910 -13.29 -0.05 14.36
N ILE A 911 -14.10 -1.12 14.37
CA ILE A 911 -14.66 -1.67 15.63
C ILE A 911 -13.57 -2.16 16.61
N PHE A 912 -12.33 -2.34 16.16
CA PHE A 912 -11.18 -2.69 16.99
C PHE A 912 -10.31 -1.48 17.38
N GLY A 913 -10.62 -0.29 16.83
CA GLY A 913 -9.76 0.90 16.79
C GLY A 913 -8.43 0.65 16.06
N SER A 914 -7.39 1.42 16.39
CA SER A 914 -6.05 1.34 15.75
C SER A 914 -4.90 0.91 16.68
N PRO A 915 -5.04 -0.14 17.51
CA PRO A 915 -4.01 -0.50 18.49
C PRO A 915 -2.87 -1.37 17.93
N THR A 916 -2.92 -1.83 16.67
CA THR A 916 -1.92 -2.75 16.09
C THR A 916 -1.62 -2.41 14.64
N PRO A 917 -0.67 -1.53 14.35
CA PRO A 917 -0.27 -1.26 12.97
C PRO A 917 0.86 -2.23 12.53
N VAL A 918 1.05 -2.52 11.23
CA VAL A 918 2.01 -3.54 10.73
C VAL A 918 3.44 -3.04 10.82
N LYS A 919 4.28 -3.68 11.65
CA LYS A 919 5.70 -3.37 11.88
C LYS A 919 6.64 -3.82 10.77
#